data_AF-A0A0N7LU71-F1
#
_entry.id   AF-A0A0N7LU71-F1
#
_cell.length_a   1.000
_cell.length_b   1.000
_cell.length_c   1.000
_cell.angle_alpha   90.00
_cell.angle_beta   90.00
_cell.angle_gamma   90.00
#
_symmetry.space_group_name_H-M   'P 1'
#
loop_
_entity.id
_entity.type
_entity.pdbx_description
1 polymer ?
#
loop_
_entity_poly.entity_id
_entity_poly.type
_entity_poly.pdbx_seq_one_letter_code
_entity_poly.pdbx_strand_id
1 'polypeptide(L)'
;MNSSFIIHGIDVVSDPIVSSLAGTGQDGAGQVTLQSGTQIFGDTQIIEVVVEQIESNGELTGDTRIVGVNVFDTQADYDAGTVLYTYEPEHSADCGQIADTLNGQGDTYVQFDASMLVSNDAGAPALTTLFLAPGTDANDNYGSLIIDHHVDVDLDADGTVAAGTPETGNGVFNIASARTAYTPDLSGKYVVEGDGGDNYIDSMYLGDPEGDRVDNSDAADGSDDDVIAAGDGNDTVLGDAGNDYIDGGAGHDTLEGGDGNDTILGGAGSDRIYGGVGNDSAIGGSGNDSFEAYDGDDYFEAGDGDDWMNGDKGNDTLIGGAGNDWMRSSFGNDSLAGGTGDDYVWSGYGDDTITLENDFGNDTILMEDQEEVYGDILDMSAVSDDLTVDLRDVNQGAGTVSDGISTASFEGVEHLILGSGTDTLVLADFSGADAVEGFDAPTDNGDGSYTGHDQLDVSGLTNFDSNPVTTDDVTVSDDGSGNAVLGFPNGEALTLVGVSPSDVATTAQLAALGIPTASLNGIVEGDSSSELIDDSFTGDPEGDRVDGDDAIDPAAGSNDDIIRAGYGNDTVRAGLGDDSIDGEFGDDSLDGGSGNDTLTGGLGADTMLGGIGNDVFNISSGDSAMGGKGDDSFTVDDSLRDGDHFHIDGGVEYETNGDTLYVNGPATINYDPSDHETGTVEWMDGSVLHFAEIENVIHVPCFTKNSLIKTLRGEVPACEIRAGDLVLTRDDGFQPVNWAGSRQLGRTELLSNPTLRPVLIRKGALGDHIPDRDLIVSPQHRMLISDAKTELWFGNEEVFVPAIHLTCLDGVEQLGTDAVTYVHFMFEQHQVVQGDGAWSESFQPGDLSLLSMDHAQRNEIVALFPALNDFSADKIYPAARPTLSAKETTVLFG
;
A
#
# COMPACT_ATOMS: atom_id res chain seq x y z
N MET A 1 -4.97 -52.06 35.28
CA MET A 1 -3.62 -52.30 35.84
C MET A 1 -3.37 -51.21 36.90
N ASN A 2 -2.15 -51.00 37.40
CA ASN A 2 -1.80 -49.76 38.10
C ASN A 2 -0.94 -48.96 37.12
N SER A 3 -1.43 -47.81 36.69
CA SER A 3 -0.72 -46.93 35.76
C SER A 3 -0.68 -45.52 36.36
N SER A 4 0.15 -44.65 35.80
CA SER A 4 0.13 -43.23 36.11
C SER A 4 0.18 -42.40 34.84
N PHE A 5 -0.39 -41.20 34.91
CA PHE A 5 -0.21 -40.14 33.91
C PHE A 5 0.44 -38.93 34.58
N ILE A 6 1.20 -38.17 33.79
CA ILE A 6 2.10 -37.13 34.27
C ILE A 6 1.63 -35.78 33.73
N ILE A 7 1.65 -34.76 34.58
CA ILE A 7 1.16 -33.42 34.28
C ILE A 7 2.34 -32.46 34.47
N HIS A 8 2.69 -31.72 33.43
CA HIS A 8 3.75 -30.71 33.43
C HIS A 8 3.13 -29.33 33.21
N GLY A 9 3.55 -28.31 33.96
CA GLY A 9 3.21 -26.92 33.62
C GLY A 9 1.71 -26.58 33.71
N ILE A 10 0.97 -27.14 34.66
CA ILE A 10 -0.46 -26.83 34.86
C ILE A 10 -0.76 -26.39 36.29
N ASP A 11 -1.54 -25.33 36.38
CA ASP A 11 -2.18 -24.86 37.59
C ASP A 11 -3.31 -25.78 38.06
N VAL A 12 -3.05 -26.59 39.09
CA VAL A 12 -4.08 -27.45 39.67
C VAL A 12 -4.99 -26.64 40.58
N VAL A 13 -6.23 -26.45 40.13
CA VAL A 13 -7.25 -25.64 40.81
C VAL A 13 -8.17 -26.50 41.69
N SER A 14 -8.19 -26.18 42.99
CA SER A 14 -9.09 -26.77 43.98
C SER A 14 -10.43 -26.03 44.05
N ASP A 15 -11.53 -26.79 44.10
CA ASP A 15 -12.93 -26.34 44.24
C ASP A 15 -13.39 -25.19 43.29
N PRO A 16 -13.17 -25.27 41.96
CA PRO A 16 -13.63 -24.21 41.06
C PRO A 16 -15.14 -24.22 40.82
N ILE A 17 -15.73 -23.03 40.67
CA ILE A 17 -17.10 -22.88 40.12
C ILE A 17 -17.02 -22.77 38.61
N VAL A 18 -17.39 -23.87 37.94
CA VAL A 18 -17.65 -23.91 36.50
C VAL A 18 -18.95 -23.16 36.20
N SER A 19 -18.86 -22.10 35.38
CA SER A 19 -20.04 -21.38 34.88
C SER A 19 -20.43 -21.85 33.48
N SER A 20 -21.73 -21.82 33.15
CA SER A 20 -22.27 -22.45 31.93
C SER A 20 -21.92 -21.73 30.63
N LEU A 21 -21.64 -22.54 29.59
CA LEU A 21 -21.57 -22.18 28.17
C LEU A 21 -22.59 -21.12 27.72
N ALA A 22 -22.10 -20.04 27.09
CA ALA A 22 -22.76 -19.32 26.00
C ALA A 22 -21.86 -18.21 25.41
N GLY A 23 -21.39 -18.34 24.17
CA GLY A 23 -20.93 -17.18 23.39
C GLY A 23 -19.84 -17.40 22.33
N THR A 24 -20.26 -17.69 21.09
CA THR A 24 -19.65 -17.18 19.84
C THR A 24 -18.14 -17.38 19.56
N GLY A 25 -17.52 -18.43 20.10
CA GLY A 25 -16.65 -19.28 19.25
C GLY A 25 -17.57 -20.12 18.35
N GLN A 26 -17.21 -20.38 17.09
CA GLN A 26 -18.21 -20.90 16.13
C GLN A 26 -18.55 -22.40 16.29
N ASP A 27 -17.74 -23.20 16.99
CA ASP A 27 -17.89 -24.66 17.08
C ASP A 27 -18.90 -25.11 18.16
N GLY A 28 -19.19 -24.25 19.13
CA GLY A 28 -20.03 -24.58 20.28
C GLY A 28 -19.35 -25.45 21.33
N ALA A 29 -18.04 -25.71 21.21
CA ALA A 29 -17.24 -26.19 22.32
C ALA A 29 -17.14 -25.08 23.37
N GLY A 30 -17.33 -25.44 24.63
CA GLY A 30 -17.46 -24.45 25.69
C GLY A 30 -16.13 -24.07 26.28
N GLN A 31 -15.65 -22.84 26.06
CA GLN A 31 -14.57 -22.29 26.87
C GLN A 31 -14.96 -22.35 28.36
N VAL A 32 -14.28 -23.18 29.15
CA VAL A 32 -14.62 -23.47 30.55
C VAL A 32 -14.09 -22.36 31.45
N THR A 33 -14.81 -21.24 31.55
CA THR A 33 -14.40 -20.16 32.46
C THR A 33 -14.53 -20.59 33.93
N LEU A 34 -13.39 -20.78 34.61
CA LEU A 34 -13.34 -21.01 36.06
C LEU A 34 -13.55 -19.67 36.80
N GLN A 35 -14.76 -19.42 37.30
CA GLN A 35 -15.09 -18.13 37.96
C GLN A 35 -14.60 -18.04 39.42
N SER A 36 -13.92 -19.07 39.91
CA SER A 36 -13.30 -19.15 41.23
C SER A 36 -12.48 -20.44 41.33
N GLY A 37 -11.70 -20.58 42.41
CA GLY A 37 -10.91 -21.75 42.74
C GLY A 37 -9.74 -21.37 43.64
N THR A 38 -8.86 -22.31 43.96
CA THR A 38 -7.55 -22.01 44.56
C THR A 38 -6.50 -22.90 43.91
N GLN A 39 -5.55 -22.29 43.20
CA GLN A 39 -4.29 -22.90 42.78
C GLN A 39 -3.59 -23.51 44.01
N ILE A 40 -3.37 -24.82 44.01
CA ILE A 40 -2.73 -25.55 45.14
C ILE A 40 -1.31 -26.02 44.83
N PHE A 41 -0.99 -26.18 43.55
CA PHE A 41 0.35 -26.40 42.98
C PHE A 41 0.51 -25.41 41.83
N GLY A 42 1.74 -25.01 41.51
CA GLY A 42 2.00 -24.04 40.43
C GLY A 42 2.95 -24.59 39.38
N ASP A 43 2.97 -23.94 38.22
CA ASP A 43 3.52 -24.31 36.90
C ASP A 43 4.93 -24.93 36.85
N THR A 44 5.74 -24.74 37.89
CA THR A 44 7.10 -25.34 37.97
C THR A 44 7.09 -26.78 38.51
N GLN A 45 5.96 -27.22 39.05
CA GLN A 45 5.79 -28.51 39.72
C GLN A 45 5.17 -29.54 38.77
N ILE A 46 5.69 -30.77 38.82
CA ILE A 46 5.21 -31.89 38.00
C ILE A 46 4.34 -32.78 38.88
N ILE A 47 3.23 -33.27 38.33
CA ILE A 47 2.24 -34.03 39.10
C ILE A 47 1.97 -35.36 38.42
N GLU A 48 2.25 -36.45 39.12
CA GLU A 48 1.94 -37.80 38.71
C GLU A 48 0.65 -38.26 39.42
N VAL A 49 -0.37 -38.64 38.64
CA VAL A 49 -1.64 -39.16 39.17
C VAL A 49 -1.68 -40.67 38.97
N VAL A 50 -1.85 -41.42 40.06
CA VAL A 50 -1.82 -42.89 40.07
C VAL A 50 -3.26 -43.44 40.03
N VAL A 51 -3.53 -44.32 39.06
CA VAL A 51 -4.86 -44.85 38.75
C VAL A 51 -4.91 -46.38 38.76
N GLU A 52 -6.06 -46.90 39.18
CA GLU A 52 -6.46 -48.32 39.14
C GLU A 52 -7.79 -48.49 38.40
N GLN A 53 -8.06 -49.71 37.91
CA GLN A 53 -9.30 -50.08 37.21
C GLN A 53 -9.55 -49.36 35.87
N ILE A 54 -8.47 -49.04 35.18
CA ILE A 54 -8.43 -48.64 33.76
C ILE A 54 -8.86 -49.81 32.86
N GLU A 55 -9.49 -49.53 31.73
CA GLU A 55 -9.82 -50.53 30.69
C GLU A 55 -8.55 -51.00 29.94
N SER A 56 -8.68 -52.03 29.10
CA SER A 56 -7.53 -52.66 28.42
C SER A 56 -6.93 -51.80 27.30
N ASN A 57 -7.68 -50.82 26.80
CA ASN A 57 -7.27 -49.79 25.85
C ASN A 57 -6.66 -48.53 26.53
N GLY A 58 -6.43 -48.56 27.85
CA GLY A 58 -5.90 -47.40 28.59
C GLY A 58 -6.94 -46.34 28.99
N GLU A 59 -8.21 -46.50 28.60
CA GLU A 59 -9.27 -45.52 28.81
C GLU A 59 -9.66 -45.34 30.29
N LEU A 60 -9.79 -44.08 30.72
CA LEU A 60 -10.20 -43.69 32.07
C LEU A 60 -11.72 -43.48 32.14
N THR A 61 -12.44 -44.50 32.61
CA THR A 61 -13.91 -44.48 32.69
C THR A 61 -14.43 -44.07 34.08
N GLY A 62 -15.75 -43.90 34.24
CA GLY A 62 -16.40 -43.67 35.55
C GLY A 62 -16.13 -44.72 36.63
N ASP A 63 -15.70 -45.93 36.25
CA ASP A 63 -15.28 -47.01 37.17
C ASP A 63 -13.78 -46.95 37.54
N THR A 64 -12.99 -46.08 36.90
CA THR A 64 -11.56 -45.84 37.22
C THR A 64 -11.42 -45.19 38.60
N ARG A 65 -10.42 -45.66 39.36
CA ARG A 65 -10.15 -45.25 40.75
C ARG A 65 -8.80 -44.55 40.82
N ILE A 66 -8.81 -43.27 41.20
CA ILE A 66 -7.57 -42.54 41.51
C ILE A 66 -7.15 -42.91 42.93
N VAL A 67 -5.94 -43.46 43.05
CA VAL A 67 -5.43 -44.10 44.28
C VAL A 67 -4.17 -43.42 44.84
N GLY A 68 -3.59 -42.46 44.14
CA GLY A 68 -2.48 -41.66 44.67
C GLY A 68 -2.16 -40.44 43.82
N VAL A 69 -1.48 -39.45 44.40
CA VAL A 69 -0.89 -38.31 43.69
C VAL A 69 0.51 -38.04 44.24
N ASN A 70 1.51 -38.00 43.37
CA ASN A 70 2.86 -37.54 43.69
C ASN A 70 3.08 -36.17 43.04
N VAL A 71 3.72 -35.26 43.78
CA VAL A 71 4.10 -33.92 43.30
C VAL A 71 5.61 -33.79 43.38
N PHE A 72 6.26 -33.24 42.35
CA PHE A 72 7.70 -33.01 42.24
C PHE A 72 7.95 -31.50 42.08
N ASP A 73 9.04 -30.98 42.65
CA ASP A 73 9.29 -29.52 42.69
C ASP A 73 9.93 -29.00 41.39
N THR A 74 10.60 -29.86 40.61
CA THR A 74 11.23 -29.56 39.32
C THR A 74 11.35 -30.81 38.44
N GLN A 75 11.59 -30.65 37.13
CA GLN A 75 11.92 -31.75 36.20
C GLN A 75 13.11 -32.59 36.71
N ALA A 76 14.17 -31.96 37.20
CA ALA A 76 15.34 -32.67 37.71
C ALA A 76 15.04 -33.51 38.98
N ASP A 77 14.03 -33.12 39.76
CA ASP A 77 13.54 -33.92 40.89
C ASP A 77 12.64 -35.07 40.43
N TYR A 78 11.84 -34.89 39.37
CA TYR A 78 11.07 -35.95 38.71
C TYR A 78 11.99 -37.05 38.13
N ASP A 79 12.96 -36.66 37.30
CA ASP A 79 13.95 -37.58 36.69
C ASP A 79 14.77 -38.35 37.75
N ALA A 80 14.95 -37.74 38.93
CA ALA A 80 15.65 -38.33 40.07
C ALA A 80 14.73 -39.10 41.05
N GLY A 81 13.42 -39.17 40.79
CA GLY A 81 12.43 -39.83 41.66
C GLY A 81 12.28 -39.19 43.05
N THR A 82 12.55 -37.89 43.18
CA THR A 82 12.56 -37.14 44.45
C THR A 82 11.22 -36.39 44.64
N VAL A 83 10.25 -37.10 45.19
CA VAL A 83 8.89 -36.55 45.44
C VAL A 83 8.90 -35.45 46.52
N LEU A 84 8.21 -34.34 46.25
CA LEU A 84 7.97 -33.21 47.16
C LEU A 84 6.79 -33.49 48.11
N TYR A 85 5.66 -33.96 47.58
CA TYR A 85 4.48 -34.36 48.35
C TYR A 85 3.88 -35.66 47.82
N THR A 86 3.53 -36.59 48.71
CA THR A 86 2.77 -37.81 48.36
C THR A 86 1.41 -37.78 49.05
N TYR A 87 0.34 -38.03 48.29
CA TYR A 87 -1.04 -38.13 48.76
C TYR A 87 -1.58 -39.54 48.52
N GLU A 88 -2.09 -40.16 49.59
CA GLU A 88 -2.52 -41.56 49.62
C GLU A 88 -3.88 -41.66 50.35
N PRO A 89 -4.76 -42.61 50.00
CA PRO A 89 -6.06 -42.75 50.65
C PRO A 89 -5.92 -43.21 52.11
N GLU A 90 -6.69 -42.60 53.03
CA GLU A 90 -6.61 -42.93 54.48
C GLU A 90 -6.96 -44.41 54.76
N HIS A 91 -7.81 -45.02 53.92
CA HIS A 91 -8.08 -46.46 53.90
C HIS A 91 -8.13 -46.98 52.46
N SER A 92 -7.71 -48.23 52.22
CA SER A 92 -7.63 -48.83 50.87
C SER A 92 -8.96 -49.03 50.11
N ALA A 93 -10.09 -48.62 50.67
CA ALA A 93 -11.39 -48.59 50.00
C ALA A 93 -11.78 -47.17 49.54
N ASP A 94 -11.07 -46.16 50.05
CA ASP A 94 -11.23 -44.77 49.71
C ASP A 94 -10.43 -44.49 48.42
N CYS A 95 -10.98 -43.74 47.48
CA CYS A 95 -10.36 -43.39 46.20
C CYS A 95 -11.08 -42.19 45.59
N GLY A 96 -10.39 -41.43 44.72
CA GLY A 96 -11.07 -40.49 43.84
C GLY A 96 -11.84 -41.24 42.75
N GLN A 97 -13.05 -40.78 42.45
CA GLN A 97 -13.83 -41.25 41.29
C GLN A 97 -13.92 -40.13 40.26
N ILE A 98 -13.86 -40.51 38.98
CA ILE A 98 -14.03 -39.60 37.85
C ILE A 98 -15.52 -39.25 37.68
N ALA A 99 -15.82 -38.00 37.32
CA ALA A 99 -17.19 -37.48 37.19
C ALA A 99 -17.84 -37.83 35.83
N ASP A 100 -18.27 -39.08 35.69
CA ASP A 100 -18.81 -39.75 34.48
C ASP A 100 -20.13 -39.19 33.85
N THR A 101 -20.47 -37.90 34.01
CA THR A 101 -21.73 -37.36 33.44
C THR A 101 -21.71 -35.88 33.06
N LEU A 102 -21.29 -35.58 31.83
CA LEU A 102 -21.75 -34.41 31.05
C LEU A 102 -22.06 -34.87 29.61
N ASN A 103 -23.32 -35.26 29.37
CA ASN A 103 -23.78 -35.85 28.10
C ASN A 103 -23.39 -35.01 26.87
N GLY A 104 -22.50 -35.53 26.02
CA GLY A 104 -22.29 -35.07 24.65
C GLY A 104 -21.26 -33.95 24.48
N GLN A 105 -20.20 -33.93 25.31
CA GLN A 105 -18.97 -33.18 25.06
C GLN A 105 -17.80 -34.11 25.37
N GLY A 106 -16.83 -34.21 24.46
CA GLY A 106 -15.75 -35.21 24.45
C GLY A 106 -14.64 -34.99 25.47
N ASP A 107 -13.52 -35.68 25.27
CA ASP A 107 -12.59 -36.15 26.31
C ASP A 107 -11.62 -35.10 26.89
N THR A 108 -11.96 -33.81 26.78
CA THR A 108 -11.04 -32.69 26.98
C THR A 108 -10.80 -32.27 28.45
N TYR A 109 -11.31 -32.98 29.46
CA TYR A 109 -11.08 -32.64 30.88
C TYR A 109 -11.32 -33.80 31.85
N VAL A 110 -10.61 -33.78 32.98
CA VAL A 110 -10.75 -34.77 34.06
C VAL A 110 -11.09 -34.08 35.38
N GLN A 111 -12.27 -34.39 35.94
CA GLN A 111 -12.67 -33.95 37.28
C GLN A 111 -12.80 -35.14 38.24
N PHE A 112 -12.20 -35.02 39.43
CA PHE A 112 -12.28 -36.05 40.47
C PHE A 112 -12.27 -35.50 41.90
N ASP A 113 -12.89 -36.25 42.81
CA ASP A 113 -12.86 -35.96 44.25
C ASP A 113 -11.59 -36.51 44.91
N ALA A 114 -10.58 -35.67 45.10
CA ALA A 114 -9.35 -36.00 45.81
C ALA A 114 -9.42 -35.76 47.32
N SER A 115 -10.58 -35.38 47.90
CA SER A 115 -10.72 -35.11 49.35
C SER A 115 -10.50 -36.35 50.23
N MET A 116 -10.50 -37.53 49.61
CA MET A 116 -10.21 -38.83 50.22
C MET A 116 -8.70 -39.15 50.28
N LEU A 117 -7.86 -38.41 49.55
CA LEU A 117 -6.40 -38.56 49.53
C LEU A 117 -5.75 -37.61 50.55
N VAL A 118 -4.89 -38.15 51.41
CA VAL A 118 -4.24 -37.41 52.49
C VAL A 118 -2.72 -37.52 52.41
N SER A 119 -2.03 -36.38 52.50
CA SER A 119 -0.57 -36.37 52.66
C SER A 119 -0.18 -36.32 54.14
N ASN A 120 0.94 -36.97 54.47
CA ASN A 120 1.58 -36.86 55.77
C ASN A 120 2.72 -35.82 55.79
N ASP A 121 2.96 -35.15 54.67
CA ASP A 121 4.10 -34.26 54.46
C ASP A 121 3.87 -32.87 55.07
N ALA A 122 4.92 -32.34 55.68
CA ALA A 122 4.81 -31.16 56.54
C ALA A 122 4.78 -29.85 55.75
N GLY A 123 3.60 -29.51 55.23
CA GLY A 123 3.36 -28.31 54.42
C GLY A 123 2.46 -28.55 53.22
N ALA A 124 2.16 -29.81 52.90
CA ALA A 124 1.24 -30.22 51.86
C ALA A 124 -0.12 -29.51 52.00
N PRO A 125 -0.66 -28.89 50.93
CA PRO A 125 -2.04 -28.39 50.90
C PRO A 125 -3.03 -29.56 51.10
N ALA A 126 -4.25 -29.25 51.56
CA ALA A 126 -5.32 -30.24 51.61
C ALA A 126 -6.00 -30.34 50.25
N LEU A 127 -6.11 -31.55 49.69
CA LEU A 127 -6.83 -31.79 48.45
C LEU A 127 -8.35 -31.81 48.71
N THR A 128 -9.12 -31.38 47.71
CA THR A 128 -10.59 -31.42 47.70
C THR A 128 -11.06 -31.92 46.33
N THR A 129 -11.97 -31.23 45.63
CA THR A 129 -12.21 -31.53 44.21
C THR A 129 -11.07 -30.98 43.37
N LEU A 130 -10.46 -31.82 42.54
CA LEU A 130 -9.48 -31.40 41.55
C LEU A 130 -10.11 -31.40 40.16
N PHE A 131 -9.71 -30.42 39.35
CA PHE A 131 -10.14 -30.24 37.98
C PHE A 131 -8.91 -30.05 37.10
N LEU A 132 -8.82 -30.83 36.02
CA LEU A 132 -7.74 -30.81 35.04
C LEU A 132 -8.36 -30.54 33.66
N ALA A 133 -7.89 -29.53 32.94
CA ALA A 133 -8.30 -29.23 31.56
C ALA A 133 -7.18 -28.43 30.87
N PRO A 134 -7.05 -28.49 29.53
CA PRO A 134 -6.11 -27.64 28.80
C PRO A 134 -6.52 -26.17 28.94
N GLY A 135 -5.53 -25.27 28.98
CA GLY A 135 -5.75 -23.82 29.05
C GLY A 135 -6.36 -23.30 30.36
N THR A 136 -6.35 -24.05 31.47
CA THR A 136 -6.83 -23.53 32.76
C THR A 136 -5.78 -22.68 33.50
N ASP A 137 -5.61 -21.44 33.05
CA ASP A 137 -5.02 -20.35 33.82
C ASP A 137 -6.06 -19.21 34.01
N ALA A 138 -5.84 -18.38 35.02
CA ALA A 138 -6.64 -17.19 35.32
C ALA A 138 -5.93 -15.84 35.08
N ASN A 139 -4.60 -15.76 34.81
CA ASN A 139 -3.86 -14.48 34.75
C ASN A 139 -2.59 -14.35 33.85
N ASP A 140 -1.96 -15.40 33.31
CA ASP A 140 -0.69 -15.28 32.54
C ASP A 140 -0.45 -16.23 31.33
N ASN A 141 -1.42 -17.04 30.91
CA ASN A 141 -1.48 -17.67 29.56
C ASN A 141 -0.38 -18.71 29.22
N TYR A 142 0.16 -19.44 30.20
CA TYR A 142 1.06 -20.58 29.97
C TYR A 142 0.54 -21.89 30.61
N GLY A 143 0.31 -22.94 29.81
CA GLY A 143 0.10 -24.30 30.33
C GLY A 143 -0.45 -25.29 29.31
N SER A 144 0.13 -26.51 29.27
CA SER A 144 -0.23 -27.59 28.34
C SER A 144 -0.58 -28.88 29.10
N LEU A 145 -1.62 -29.58 28.65
CA LEU A 145 -1.99 -30.92 29.13
C LEU A 145 -1.69 -31.93 28.04
N ILE A 146 -0.70 -32.80 28.27
CA ILE A 146 -0.42 -33.94 27.40
C ILE A 146 -1.24 -35.14 27.89
N ILE A 147 -2.28 -35.49 27.12
CA ILE A 147 -2.87 -36.83 27.11
C ILE A 147 -3.16 -37.13 25.65
N ASP A 148 -2.49 -38.14 25.08
CA ASP A 148 -2.90 -38.72 23.81
C ASP A 148 -2.58 -40.22 23.73
N HIS A 149 -3.45 -40.94 23.01
CA HIS A 149 -3.13 -42.15 22.27
C HIS A 149 -4.13 -42.29 21.11
N HIS A 150 -3.90 -41.46 20.08
CA HIS A 150 -4.37 -41.57 18.69
C HIS A 150 -5.83 -41.20 18.32
N VAL A 151 -5.91 -40.13 17.53
CA VAL A 151 -6.76 -39.88 16.33
C VAL A 151 -8.30 -40.03 16.46
N ASP A 152 -8.99 -38.89 16.47
CA ASP A 152 -10.39 -38.72 16.06
C ASP A 152 -10.45 -37.82 14.82
N VAL A 153 -10.95 -38.37 13.71
CA VAL A 153 -11.48 -37.59 12.57
C VAL A 153 -12.91 -38.09 12.26
N ASP A 154 -13.92 -37.62 13.01
CA ASP A 154 -15.33 -37.87 12.69
C ASP A 154 -15.80 -37.06 11.47
N LEU A 155 -15.67 -37.65 10.28
CA LEU A 155 -16.33 -37.21 9.05
C LEU A 155 -17.77 -37.75 8.97
N ASP A 156 -18.76 -36.90 9.22
CA ASP A 156 -20.18 -37.24 9.01
C ASP A 156 -20.74 -36.88 7.60
N ALA A 157 -21.88 -37.48 7.28
CA ALA A 157 -22.12 -38.04 5.94
C ALA A 157 -22.57 -37.06 4.83
N ASP A 158 -22.29 -35.77 4.95
CA ASP A 158 -22.42 -34.79 3.85
C ASP A 158 -21.18 -33.91 3.57
N GLY A 159 -20.09 -34.08 4.33
CA GLY A 159 -18.72 -33.80 3.85
C GLY A 159 -18.32 -32.33 3.70
N THR A 160 -18.71 -31.45 4.63
CA THR A 160 -18.10 -30.11 4.76
C THR A 160 -18.00 -29.66 6.21
N VAL A 161 -16.85 -29.10 6.57
CA VAL A 161 -16.53 -28.48 7.87
C VAL A 161 -16.89 -26.98 7.85
N ALA A 162 -17.45 -26.46 8.94
CA ALA A 162 -17.42 -25.02 9.30
C ALA A 162 -18.10 -24.82 10.66
N ALA A 163 -17.59 -24.02 11.60
CA ALA A 163 -16.27 -23.38 11.78
C ALA A 163 -16.11 -23.17 13.29
N GLY A 164 -14.96 -22.74 13.83
CA GLY A 164 -14.88 -22.35 15.26
C GLY A 164 -13.54 -22.47 15.95
N THR A 165 -12.64 -23.22 15.34
CA THR A 165 -11.21 -22.87 15.21
C THR A 165 -11.04 -21.35 15.31
N PRO A 166 -10.30 -20.86 16.33
CA PRO A 166 -8.84 -20.96 16.29
C PRO A 166 -8.15 -21.28 17.63
N GLU A 167 -7.11 -22.09 17.56
CA GLU A 167 -5.79 -21.79 18.17
C GLU A 167 -4.76 -22.01 17.07
N THR A 168 -4.36 -20.92 16.40
CA THR A 168 -3.44 -20.90 15.25
C THR A 168 -2.02 -20.60 15.74
N GLY A 169 -1.49 -21.47 16.60
CA GLY A 169 -0.16 -21.30 17.17
C GLY A 169 0.18 -22.37 18.22
N ASN A 170 1.21 -23.17 17.94
CA ASN A 170 1.65 -24.35 18.70
C ASN A 170 0.73 -25.57 18.55
N GLY A 171 0.70 -26.12 17.33
CA GLY A 171 0.01 -27.37 16.98
C GLY A 171 0.91 -28.52 16.50
N VAL A 172 2.23 -28.33 16.40
CA VAL A 172 3.13 -29.45 16.08
C VAL A 172 3.08 -30.46 17.23
N PHE A 173 2.71 -31.70 16.90
CA PHE A 173 2.73 -32.84 17.80
C PHE A 173 4.18 -33.26 18.06
N ASN A 174 4.89 -32.43 18.83
CA ASN A 174 6.34 -32.56 18.98
C ASN A 174 6.70 -33.70 19.95
N ILE A 175 6.71 -34.92 19.41
CA ILE A 175 7.38 -36.09 19.99
C ILE A 175 8.89 -35.96 19.72
N ALA A 176 9.54 -34.94 20.30
CA ALA A 176 11.01 -34.88 20.44
C ALA A 176 11.50 -35.89 21.48
N SER A 177 11.10 -37.15 21.34
CA SER A 177 11.62 -38.39 21.94
C SER A 177 10.74 -39.60 21.56
N ALA A 178 10.54 -39.87 20.26
CA ALA A 178 9.86 -41.09 19.79
C ALA A 178 10.50 -42.36 20.38
N ARG A 179 11.80 -42.27 20.71
CA ARG A 179 12.62 -43.16 21.54
C ARG A 179 12.04 -43.64 22.89
N THR A 180 10.85 -43.19 23.32
CA THR A 180 10.27 -43.55 24.62
C THR A 180 8.77 -43.88 24.62
N ALA A 181 8.06 -43.77 23.49
CA ALA A 181 6.60 -43.97 23.46
C ALA A 181 6.19 -45.43 23.63
N TYR A 182 6.87 -46.35 22.94
CA TYR A 182 6.82 -47.79 23.17
C TYR A 182 8.25 -48.33 23.23
N THR A 183 8.74 -48.62 24.44
CA THR A 183 9.77 -49.65 24.63
C THR A 183 9.18 -50.70 25.55
N PRO A 184 8.58 -51.79 25.01
CA PRO A 184 8.17 -52.92 25.83
C PRO A 184 9.36 -53.46 26.65
N ASP A 185 9.09 -54.12 27.77
CA ASP A 185 10.15 -54.63 28.66
C ASP A 185 10.89 -55.81 28.01
N LEU A 186 11.92 -55.51 27.22
CA LEU A 186 12.82 -56.45 26.55
C LEU A 186 13.69 -57.29 27.51
N SER A 187 13.28 -57.47 28.78
CA SER A 187 14.03 -58.22 29.80
C SER A 187 13.41 -59.57 30.18
N GLY A 188 12.47 -60.09 29.38
CA GLY A 188 11.98 -61.45 29.54
C GLY A 188 10.90 -61.88 28.55
N LYS A 189 10.19 -62.93 28.96
CA LYS A 189 9.17 -63.67 28.19
C LYS A 189 8.25 -62.83 27.32
N TYR A 190 7.78 -63.46 26.25
CA TYR A 190 6.97 -62.88 25.18
C TYR A 190 7.77 -61.92 24.29
N VAL A 191 9.09 -62.12 24.23
CA VAL A 191 10.01 -61.37 23.37
C VAL A 191 10.83 -62.37 22.57
N VAL A 192 10.73 -62.29 21.24
CA VAL A 192 11.49 -63.13 20.31
C VAL A 192 12.91 -62.58 20.21
N GLU A 193 13.81 -63.10 21.05
CA GLU A 193 15.22 -62.69 21.11
C GLU A 193 16.08 -63.34 20.01
N GLY A 194 16.84 -62.53 19.27
CA GLY A 194 17.91 -62.95 18.36
C GLY A 194 19.21 -63.37 19.06
N ASP A 195 20.25 -63.68 18.27
CA ASP A 195 21.63 -63.80 18.77
C ASP A 195 22.58 -62.81 18.09
N GLY A 196 23.75 -62.54 18.68
CA GLY A 196 24.66 -61.46 18.23
C GLY A 196 25.43 -61.76 16.93
N GLY A 197 24.72 -62.04 15.84
CA GLY A 197 25.16 -62.05 14.44
C GLY A 197 23.99 -62.33 13.50
N ASP A 198 24.22 -62.30 12.18
CA ASP A 198 23.19 -62.34 11.13
C ASP A 198 22.04 -63.39 11.36
N ASN A 199 20.87 -62.91 11.79
CA ASN A 199 19.65 -63.68 12.12
C ASN A 199 18.60 -63.64 10.99
N TYR A 200 17.68 -64.60 11.00
CA TYR A 200 16.49 -64.62 10.14
C TYR A 200 15.31 -65.06 11.02
N ILE A 201 14.56 -64.08 11.50
CA ILE A 201 13.44 -64.21 12.42
C ILE A 201 12.15 -64.20 11.59
N ASP A 202 11.44 -65.31 11.62
CA ASP A 202 10.13 -65.54 11.00
C ASP A 202 9.29 -66.40 11.95
N SER A 203 8.03 -66.68 11.59
CA SER A 203 7.16 -67.65 12.30
C SER A 203 7.71 -69.11 12.35
N MET A 204 8.88 -69.39 11.76
CA MET A 204 9.64 -70.64 11.90
C MET A 204 10.92 -70.53 12.74
N TYR A 205 11.21 -69.36 13.34
CA TYR A 205 12.37 -69.13 14.19
C TYR A 205 12.39 -70.05 15.41
N LEU A 206 13.60 -70.41 15.84
CA LEU A 206 13.88 -71.38 16.92
C LEU A 206 15.16 -71.02 17.70
N GLY A 207 15.70 -69.81 17.53
CA GLY A 207 16.92 -69.37 18.20
C GLY A 207 16.69 -68.90 19.65
N ASP A 208 15.50 -68.35 19.89
CA ASP A 208 15.00 -67.88 21.18
C ASP A 208 15.32 -68.87 22.34
N PRO A 209 15.98 -68.43 23.44
CA PRO A 209 16.33 -69.29 24.57
C PRO A 209 15.15 -69.67 25.48
N GLU A 210 14.13 -68.81 25.57
CA GLU A 210 12.89 -68.95 26.32
C GLU A 210 11.86 -69.78 25.53
N GLY A 211 11.87 -69.59 24.20
CA GLY A 211 11.19 -70.37 23.18
C GLY A 211 9.90 -69.77 22.64
N ASP A 212 9.72 -68.47 22.82
CA ASP A 212 8.60 -67.65 22.33
C ASP A 212 8.79 -67.41 20.80
N ARG A 213 7.74 -67.01 20.06
CA ARG A 213 7.79 -66.94 18.58
C ARG A 213 6.72 -66.05 17.96
N VAL A 214 7.14 -65.45 16.84
CA VAL A 214 6.28 -64.83 15.84
C VAL A 214 5.08 -65.72 15.44
N ASP A 215 3.88 -65.15 15.44
CA ASP A 215 2.62 -65.68 14.91
C ASP A 215 2.23 -67.06 15.52
N ASN A 216 2.56 -67.26 16.80
CA ASN A 216 2.37 -68.52 17.54
C ASN A 216 1.33 -68.43 18.68
N SER A 217 0.66 -67.26 18.80
CA SER A 217 -0.29 -66.90 19.87
C SER A 217 0.25 -67.19 21.28
N ASP A 218 1.56 -66.97 21.51
CA ASP A 218 2.18 -67.14 22.84
C ASP A 218 2.39 -65.84 23.61
N ALA A 219 2.01 -64.69 23.04
CA ALA A 219 1.83 -63.39 23.69
C ALA A 219 1.02 -63.44 25.02
N ALA A 220 1.14 -62.39 25.83
CA ALA A 220 0.69 -62.38 27.23
C ALA A 220 -0.83 -62.52 27.41
N ASP A 221 -1.63 -62.02 26.47
CA ASP A 221 -3.08 -62.17 26.38
C ASP A 221 -3.52 -63.23 25.34
N GLY A 222 -2.61 -63.58 24.41
CA GLY A 222 -2.80 -64.56 23.36
C GLY A 222 -3.40 -63.98 22.08
N SER A 223 -3.14 -62.69 21.80
CA SER A 223 -3.12 -62.18 20.42
C SER A 223 -1.94 -62.77 19.64
N ASP A 224 -1.85 -62.37 18.38
CA ASP A 224 -0.70 -62.64 17.51
C ASP A 224 0.20 -61.38 17.42
N ASP A 225 0.05 -60.41 18.36
CA ASP A 225 0.90 -59.21 18.46
C ASP A 225 2.25 -59.59 19.11
N ASP A 226 3.34 -59.45 18.36
CA ASP A 226 4.66 -59.91 18.75
C ASP A 226 5.60 -58.79 19.21
N VAL A 227 6.58 -59.15 20.04
CA VAL A 227 7.69 -58.25 20.44
C VAL A 227 8.98 -58.92 20.03
N ILE A 228 9.74 -58.30 19.13
CA ILE A 228 10.93 -58.88 18.51
C ILE A 228 12.14 -57.99 18.79
N ALA A 229 13.25 -58.60 19.21
CA ALA A 229 14.52 -57.92 19.43
C ALA A 229 15.65 -58.70 18.73
N ALA A 230 16.08 -58.22 17.56
CA ALA A 230 17.04 -58.91 16.70
C ALA A 230 18.47 -58.85 17.26
N GLY A 231 19.00 -57.65 17.52
CA GLY A 231 20.14 -57.43 18.42
C GLY A 231 21.40 -56.84 17.74
N ASP A 232 22.53 -57.55 17.84
CA ASP A 232 23.78 -57.17 17.13
C ASP A 232 23.86 -58.04 15.86
N GLY A 233 23.72 -57.51 14.65
CA GLY A 233 23.61 -58.40 13.50
C GLY A 233 23.48 -57.74 12.13
N ASN A 234 23.06 -58.53 11.16
CA ASN A 234 22.69 -58.10 9.82
C ASN A 234 21.47 -58.95 9.52
N ASP A 235 20.37 -58.55 10.14
CA ASP A 235 19.27 -59.42 10.49
C ASP A 235 18.13 -59.26 9.49
N THR A 236 17.20 -60.20 9.54
CA THR A 236 15.98 -60.12 8.74
C THR A 236 14.83 -60.55 9.63
N VAL A 237 13.85 -59.68 9.82
CA VAL A 237 12.69 -59.88 10.67
C VAL A 237 11.43 -59.75 9.84
N LEU A 238 10.49 -60.67 10.05
CA LEU A 238 9.11 -60.61 9.56
C LEU A 238 8.19 -60.71 10.79
N GLY A 239 7.30 -59.74 11.01
CA GLY A 239 6.24 -59.80 12.02
C GLY A 239 5.07 -60.71 11.62
N ASP A 240 4.83 -60.85 10.31
CA ASP A 240 3.73 -61.61 9.70
C ASP A 240 2.34 -60.95 9.94
N ALA A 241 1.73 -61.03 11.13
CA ALA A 241 0.38 -60.50 11.37
C ALA A 241 0.01 -60.30 12.86
N GLY A 242 -0.25 -59.06 13.25
CA GLY A 242 -0.41 -58.61 14.63
C GLY A 242 -0.05 -57.13 14.70
N ASN A 243 -0.24 -56.45 15.82
CA ASN A 243 0.35 -55.11 16.02
C ASN A 243 1.74 -55.26 16.65
N ASP A 244 2.76 -55.41 15.81
CA ASP A 244 4.08 -55.90 16.21
C ASP A 244 5.02 -54.79 16.66
N TYR A 245 5.91 -55.12 17.59
CA TYR A 245 7.04 -54.27 17.97
C TYR A 245 8.36 -54.93 17.53
N ILE A 246 9.15 -54.24 16.70
CA ILE A 246 10.39 -54.75 16.12
C ILE A 246 11.56 -53.82 16.45
N ASP A 247 12.57 -54.31 17.17
CA ASP A 247 13.86 -53.64 17.38
C ASP A 247 14.97 -54.40 16.62
N GLY A 248 15.46 -53.82 15.51
CA GLY A 248 16.56 -54.33 14.70
C GLY A 248 17.90 -54.27 15.45
N GLY A 249 18.12 -53.19 16.19
CA GLY A 249 19.28 -53.00 17.06
C GLY A 249 20.49 -52.39 16.33
N ALA A 250 21.40 -53.23 15.82
CA ALA A 250 22.67 -52.76 15.28
C ALA A 250 23.26 -53.63 14.16
N GLY A 251 22.99 -53.22 12.92
CA GLY A 251 23.90 -53.41 11.79
C GLY A 251 23.35 -52.95 10.44
N HIS A 252 23.01 -53.87 9.54
CA HIS A 252 22.26 -53.50 8.32
C HIS A 252 21.14 -54.50 8.15
N ASP A 253 19.97 -54.11 8.61
CA ASP A 253 18.87 -54.99 8.93
C ASP A 253 17.77 -54.90 7.87
N THR A 254 16.86 -55.87 7.86
CA THR A 254 15.69 -55.87 6.96
C THR A 254 14.46 -56.25 7.76
N LEU A 255 13.61 -55.29 8.01
CA LEU A 255 12.48 -55.39 8.94
C LEU A 255 11.19 -55.21 8.14
N GLU A 256 10.26 -56.14 8.28
CA GLU A 256 8.93 -56.11 7.66
C GLU A 256 7.93 -56.35 8.80
N GLY A 257 7.00 -55.41 9.01
CA GLY A 257 5.90 -55.55 9.97
C GLY A 257 4.94 -56.65 9.51
N GLY A 258 3.86 -56.28 8.83
CA GLY A 258 3.00 -57.24 8.14
C GLY A 258 1.57 -56.76 7.92
N ASP A 259 0.60 -57.56 8.37
CA ASP A 259 -0.81 -57.14 8.47
C ASP A 259 -1.07 -56.63 9.91
N GLY A 260 -1.06 -55.31 10.15
CA GLY A 260 -1.21 -54.74 11.50
C GLY A 260 -0.90 -53.24 11.59
N ASN A 261 -0.91 -52.71 12.82
CA ASN A 261 -0.35 -51.38 13.11
C ASN A 261 0.94 -51.59 13.91
N ASP A 262 2.08 -51.52 13.22
CA ASP A 262 3.37 -51.97 13.72
C ASP A 262 4.25 -50.82 14.23
N THR A 263 5.24 -51.14 15.06
CA THR A 263 6.23 -50.20 15.59
C THR A 263 7.64 -50.74 15.34
N ILE A 264 8.40 -50.11 14.45
CA ILE A 264 9.68 -50.64 13.95
C ILE A 264 10.83 -49.66 14.24
N LEU A 265 11.90 -50.15 14.85
CA LEU A 265 13.15 -49.43 15.06
C LEU A 265 14.27 -50.14 14.27
N GLY A 266 14.84 -49.47 13.25
CA GLY A 266 16.03 -49.96 12.53
C GLY A 266 17.24 -50.01 13.46
N GLY A 267 17.57 -48.84 14.02
CA GLY A 267 18.55 -48.68 15.08
C GLY A 267 19.85 -48.07 14.56
N ALA A 268 20.77 -48.91 14.10
CA ALA A 268 22.12 -48.47 13.77
C ALA A 268 22.78 -49.23 12.60
N GLY A 269 22.40 -48.88 11.37
CA GLY A 269 23.44 -48.72 10.35
C GLY A 269 23.03 -48.40 8.92
N SER A 270 22.21 -49.19 8.24
CA SER A 270 21.70 -48.90 6.87
C SER A 270 20.59 -49.89 6.56
N ASP A 271 19.42 -49.60 7.09
CA ASP A 271 18.38 -50.57 7.35
C ASP A 271 17.29 -50.48 6.28
N ARG A 272 16.54 -51.56 6.10
CA ARG A 272 15.47 -51.63 5.13
C ARG A 272 14.18 -52.03 5.81
N ILE A 273 13.33 -51.03 6.01
CA ILE A 273 12.09 -51.12 6.75
C ILE A 273 10.94 -51.15 5.76
N TYR A 274 9.97 -52.02 6.03
CA TYR A 274 8.67 -52.08 5.40
C TYR A 274 7.63 -52.02 6.50
N GLY A 275 6.64 -51.15 6.37
CA GLY A 275 5.45 -51.15 7.23
C GLY A 275 4.61 -52.38 6.90
N GLY A 276 3.60 -52.19 6.06
CA GLY A 276 2.73 -53.27 5.61
C GLY A 276 1.30 -52.83 5.33
N VAL A 277 0.34 -53.38 6.08
CA VAL A 277 -1.08 -53.06 5.92
C VAL A 277 -1.68 -52.71 7.27
N GLY A 278 -1.87 -51.41 7.46
CA GLY A 278 -2.36 -50.76 8.68
C GLY A 278 -1.50 -49.53 8.96
N ASN A 279 -1.73 -48.83 10.07
CA ASN A 279 -1.07 -47.55 10.33
C ASN A 279 0.18 -47.80 11.18
N ASP A 280 1.34 -47.72 10.55
CA ASP A 280 2.65 -48.12 11.09
C ASP A 280 3.47 -46.94 11.59
N SER A 281 4.39 -47.21 12.52
CA SER A 281 5.31 -46.20 13.07
C SER A 281 6.74 -46.72 13.03
N ALA A 282 7.61 -46.09 12.25
CA ALA A 282 8.98 -46.53 12.04
C ALA A 282 10.02 -45.44 12.32
N ILE A 283 11.19 -45.86 12.81
CA ILE A 283 12.38 -45.00 12.96
C ILE A 283 13.57 -45.72 12.34
N GLY A 284 14.27 -45.08 11.40
CA GLY A 284 15.52 -45.59 10.81
C GLY A 284 16.62 -45.60 11.86
N GLY A 285 17.14 -44.43 12.20
CA GLY A 285 18.04 -44.19 13.32
C GLY A 285 19.35 -43.55 12.89
N SER A 286 20.33 -44.34 12.48
CA SER A 286 21.63 -43.80 12.05
C SER A 286 22.30 -44.58 10.93
N GLY A 287 22.59 -43.86 9.86
CA GLY A 287 23.14 -44.31 8.60
C GLY A 287 22.05 -44.38 7.51
N ASN A 288 22.44 -44.75 6.30
CA ASN A 288 21.57 -44.62 5.12
C ASN A 288 20.44 -45.65 5.08
N ASP A 289 19.25 -45.26 5.51
CA ASP A 289 18.09 -46.13 5.73
C ASP A 289 17.09 -46.07 4.55
N SER A 290 16.18 -47.05 4.49
CA SER A 290 15.14 -47.09 3.45
C SER A 290 13.80 -47.61 3.95
N PHE A 291 12.72 -46.86 3.66
CA PHE A 291 11.35 -47.14 4.11
C PHE A 291 10.35 -47.25 2.95
N GLU A 292 9.41 -48.19 3.04
CA GLU A 292 8.32 -48.43 2.07
C GLU A 292 7.07 -48.83 2.87
N ALA A 293 6.09 -47.92 3.00
CA ALA A 293 5.01 -48.01 3.99
C ALA A 293 3.83 -48.91 3.54
N TYR A 294 3.29 -48.64 2.34
CA TYR A 294 2.30 -49.40 1.54
C TYR A 294 0.81 -48.97 1.62
N ASP A 295 0.08 -49.36 2.67
CA ASP A 295 -1.38 -49.23 2.80
C ASP A 295 -1.76 -48.88 4.26
N GLY A 296 -1.65 -47.60 4.64
CA GLY A 296 -1.80 -47.10 6.01
C GLY A 296 -1.71 -45.58 6.08
N ASP A 297 -2.13 -44.96 7.19
CA ASP A 297 -1.69 -43.58 7.50
C ASP A 297 -0.43 -43.71 8.37
N ASP A 298 0.76 -43.63 7.74
CA ASP A 298 2.01 -44.13 8.33
C ASP A 298 2.93 -43.02 8.86
N TYR A 299 3.78 -43.33 9.85
CA TYR A 299 4.79 -42.43 10.40
C TYR A 299 6.21 -42.97 10.17
N PHE A 300 7.11 -42.13 9.66
CA PHE A 300 8.54 -42.46 9.56
C PHE A 300 9.47 -41.30 9.92
N GLU A 301 10.49 -41.58 10.75
CA GLU A 301 11.62 -40.68 11.06
C GLU A 301 12.92 -41.37 10.63
N ALA A 302 13.60 -40.89 9.58
CA ALA A 302 14.77 -41.57 9.02
C ALA A 302 16.03 -41.39 9.89
N GLY A 303 16.42 -40.16 10.21
CA GLY A 303 17.43 -39.84 11.22
C GLY A 303 18.74 -39.23 10.68
N ASP A 304 19.89 -39.79 11.06
CA ASP A 304 21.22 -39.37 10.56
C ASP A 304 21.55 -40.14 9.26
N GLY A 305 21.40 -39.59 8.04
CA GLY A 305 21.42 -40.42 6.81
C GLY A 305 21.79 -39.76 5.48
N ASP A 306 21.57 -40.48 4.38
CA ASP A 306 21.15 -39.94 3.09
C ASP A 306 20.10 -40.99 2.64
N ASP A 307 18.84 -40.72 2.92
CA ASP A 307 17.82 -41.75 3.11
C ASP A 307 16.82 -41.84 1.95
N TRP A 308 16.02 -42.91 1.94
CA TRP A 308 15.02 -43.15 0.89
C TRP A 308 13.69 -43.58 1.49
N MET A 309 12.62 -42.84 1.25
CA MET A 309 11.31 -43.10 1.85
C MET A 309 10.18 -43.00 0.82
N ASN A 310 9.17 -43.86 1.00
CA ASN A 310 7.99 -43.96 0.14
C ASN A 310 6.75 -44.36 0.96
N GLY A 311 5.83 -43.42 1.19
CA GLY A 311 4.56 -43.66 1.92
C GLY A 311 3.55 -44.56 1.18
N ASP A 312 3.50 -44.44 -0.14
CA ASP A 312 2.58 -45.12 -1.05
C ASP A 312 1.09 -44.75 -0.95
N LYS A 313 0.36 -45.03 0.15
CA LYS A 313 -1.08 -44.72 0.25
C LYS A 313 -1.63 -44.62 1.68
N GLY A 314 -2.14 -43.43 1.96
CA GLY A 314 -2.84 -42.98 3.16
C GLY A 314 -2.26 -41.62 3.53
N ASN A 315 -2.65 -41.06 4.66
CA ASN A 315 -2.18 -39.72 5.04
C ASN A 315 -0.88 -39.84 5.84
N ASP A 316 0.26 -39.81 5.15
CA ASP A 316 1.55 -40.20 5.72
C ASP A 316 2.28 -39.02 6.37
N THR A 317 3.02 -39.28 7.46
CA THR A 317 3.93 -38.32 8.12
C THR A 317 5.36 -38.80 8.00
N LEU A 318 6.17 -38.12 7.19
CA LEU A 318 7.51 -38.60 6.83
C LEU A 318 8.59 -37.53 7.05
N ILE A 319 9.59 -37.86 7.85
CA ILE A 319 10.67 -36.96 8.28
C ILE A 319 12.01 -37.56 7.86
N GLY A 320 12.79 -36.84 7.05
CA GLY A 320 14.17 -37.20 6.68
C GLY A 320 15.10 -37.08 7.89
N GLY A 321 15.53 -35.87 8.21
CA GLY A 321 16.29 -35.55 9.41
C GLY A 321 17.59 -34.83 9.09
N ALA A 322 18.69 -35.56 8.98
CA ALA A 322 20.03 -34.98 8.80
C ALA A 322 20.82 -35.74 7.74
N GLY A 323 20.79 -35.22 6.52
CA GLY A 323 21.25 -35.97 5.35
C GLY A 323 20.83 -35.36 4.03
N ASN A 324 21.14 -36.01 2.92
CA ASN A 324 20.60 -35.62 1.61
C ASN A 324 19.50 -36.60 1.19
N ASP A 325 18.26 -36.33 1.57
CA ASP A 325 17.20 -37.33 1.59
C ASP A 325 16.35 -37.35 0.32
N TRP A 326 15.82 -38.54 -0.02
CA TRP A 326 14.88 -38.72 -1.12
C TRP A 326 13.52 -39.13 -0.57
N MET A 327 12.57 -38.22 -0.71
CA MET A 327 11.27 -38.27 -0.06
C MET A 327 10.13 -38.36 -1.06
N ARG A 328 9.19 -39.26 -0.79
CA ARG A 328 7.95 -39.41 -1.55
C ARG A 328 6.82 -39.94 -0.68
N SER A 329 5.64 -39.32 -0.69
CA SER A 329 4.47 -39.84 0.02
C SER A 329 3.53 -40.58 -0.95
N SER A 330 2.98 -39.89 -1.96
CA SER A 330 2.33 -40.38 -3.22
C SER A 330 0.82 -40.26 -3.33
N PHE A 331 0.04 -40.52 -2.29
CA PHE A 331 -1.43 -40.60 -2.36
C PHE A 331 -2.03 -40.47 -0.97
N GLY A 332 -2.45 -39.26 -0.62
CA GLY A 332 -2.91 -38.91 0.71
C GLY A 332 -2.90 -37.42 0.87
N ASN A 333 -3.30 -36.94 2.04
CA ASN A 333 -2.99 -35.58 2.46
C ASN A 333 -1.81 -35.70 3.43
N ASP A 334 -0.60 -35.56 2.90
CA ASP A 334 0.63 -36.01 3.52
C ASP A 334 1.38 -34.87 4.21
N SER A 335 2.14 -35.19 5.26
CA SER A 335 3.01 -34.25 5.98
C SER A 335 4.46 -34.67 5.84
N LEU A 336 5.31 -33.80 5.25
CA LEU A 336 6.72 -34.12 5.02
C LEU A 336 7.65 -33.03 5.55
N ALA A 337 8.80 -33.44 6.10
CA ALA A 337 9.89 -32.54 6.47
C ALA A 337 11.24 -33.15 6.05
N GLY A 338 12.00 -32.44 5.20
CA GLY A 338 13.33 -32.89 4.80
C GLY A 338 14.29 -32.88 5.98
N GLY A 339 14.30 -31.76 6.73
CA GLY A 339 15.19 -31.54 7.85
C GLY A 339 16.36 -30.67 7.42
N THR A 340 17.60 -31.11 7.66
CA THR A 340 18.83 -30.41 7.27
C THR A 340 19.59 -31.19 6.18
N GLY A 341 19.71 -30.62 4.97
CA GLY A 341 20.21 -31.41 3.85
C GLY A 341 20.52 -30.68 2.53
N ASP A 342 20.55 -31.45 1.44
CA ASP A 342 20.06 -30.94 0.15
C ASP A 342 19.07 -32.00 -0.34
N ASP A 343 17.78 -31.79 -0.06
CA ASP A 343 16.76 -32.83 -0.13
C ASP A 343 15.97 -32.82 -1.44
N TYR A 344 15.33 -33.94 -1.73
CA TYR A 344 14.39 -34.07 -2.84
C TYR A 344 13.05 -34.57 -2.32
N VAL A 345 12.03 -33.73 -2.40
CA VAL A 345 10.68 -34.03 -1.91
C VAL A 345 9.70 -34.06 -3.07
N TRP A 346 8.91 -35.13 -3.18
CA TRP A 346 7.77 -35.18 -4.07
C TRP A 346 6.55 -35.75 -3.34
N SER A 347 5.56 -34.91 -2.99
CA SER A 347 4.42 -35.31 -2.16
C SER A 347 3.43 -36.19 -2.96
N GLY A 348 2.52 -35.66 -3.77
CA GLY A 348 2.27 -36.18 -5.11
C GLY A 348 0.83 -36.51 -5.53
N TYR A 349 -0.13 -36.65 -4.61
CA TYR A 349 -1.58 -36.70 -4.91
C TYR A 349 -2.45 -36.46 -3.64
N GLY A 350 -2.79 -35.21 -3.35
CA GLY A 350 -3.80 -34.79 -2.37
C GLY A 350 -3.75 -33.31 -2.06
N ASP A 351 -3.97 -32.94 -0.79
CA ASP A 351 -3.62 -31.62 -0.27
C ASP A 351 -2.52 -31.82 0.79
N ASP A 352 -1.27 -31.66 0.38
CA ASP A 352 -0.07 -32.01 1.14
C ASP A 352 0.50 -30.80 1.91
N THR A 353 1.32 -31.06 2.94
CA THR A 353 2.01 -30.04 3.72
C THR A 353 3.49 -30.39 3.87
N ILE A 354 4.36 -29.57 3.29
CA ILE A 354 5.81 -29.69 3.42
C ILE A 354 6.31 -28.61 4.38
N THR A 355 6.95 -29.02 5.46
CA THR A 355 7.52 -28.11 6.47
C THR A 355 9.02 -27.91 6.23
N LEU A 356 9.47 -26.65 6.31
CA LEU A 356 10.88 -26.27 6.35
C LEU A 356 11.28 -25.75 7.74
N GLU A 357 12.48 -26.11 8.17
CA GLU A 357 13.11 -25.62 9.40
C GLU A 357 14.39 -24.81 9.10
N ASN A 358 15.06 -24.23 10.11
CA ASN A 358 16.32 -23.50 9.87
C ASN A 358 17.45 -24.45 9.45
N ASP A 359 18.45 -23.95 8.70
CA ASP A 359 19.53 -24.76 8.12
C ASP A 359 19.05 -25.86 7.13
N PHE A 360 17.85 -25.71 6.54
CA PHE A 360 17.24 -26.68 5.59
C PHE A 360 18.14 -27.08 4.41
N GLY A 361 18.91 -26.12 3.86
CA GLY A 361 19.89 -26.37 2.81
C GLY A 361 19.33 -26.22 1.38
N ASN A 362 19.72 -27.05 0.40
CA ASN A 362 19.42 -26.79 -1.03
C ASN A 362 18.37 -27.72 -1.64
N ASP A 363 17.12 -27.56 -1.21
CA ASP A 363 16.07 -28.54 -1.48
C ASP A 363 15.38 -28.37 -2.84
N THR A 364 14.89 -29.50 -3.35
CA THR A 364 14.00 -29.57 -4.50
C THR A 364 12.65 -30.12 -4.05
N ILE A 365 11.68 -29.25 -3.90
CA ILE A 365 10.30 -29.55 -3.52
C ILE A 365 9.47 -29.61 -4.80
N LEU A 366 8.68 -30.67 -4.94
CA LEU A 366 7.72 -30.84 -6.02
C LEU A 366 6.39 -31.27 -5.41
N MET A 367 5.38 -30.47 -5.63
CA MET A 367 3.97 -30.74 -5.39
C MET A 367 3.29 -30.88 -6.77
N GLU A 368 2.04 -31.33 -6.85
CA GLU A 368 1.41 -31.58 -8.15
C GLU A 368 0.67 -30.37 -8.71
N ASP A 369 0.98 -30.02 -9.96
CA ASP A 369 0.20 -29.06 -10.75
C ASP A 369 -1.19 -29.64 -11.13
N GLN A 370 -2.13 -29.60 -10.18
CA GLN A 370 -3.58 -29.56 -10.42
C GLN A 370 -4.08 -28.14 -10.14
N GLU A 371 -4.94 -27.58 -11.00
CA GLU A 371 -5.50 -26.22 -10.82
C GLU A 371 -6.46 -26.17 -9.60
N GLU A 372 -5.91 -26.07 -8.40
CA GLU A 372 -6.64 -25.98 -7.12
C GLU A 372 -6.49 -24.56 -6.53
N VAL A 373 -7.23 -24.23 -5.46
CA VAL A 373 -7.28 -22.85 -4.89
C VAL A 373 -6.93 -22.83 -3.40
N TYR A 374 -7.11 -23.97 -2.76
CA TYR A 374 -6.55 -24.37 -1.49
C TYR A 374 -6.13 -25.81 -1.76
N GLY A 375 -4.83 -26.08 -1.71
CA GLY A 375 -4.20 -27.33 -2.11
C GLY A 375 -2.92 -27.47 -1.29
N ASP A 376 -1.79 -27.58 -1.98
CA ASP A 376 -0.51 -27.89 -1.34
C ASP A 376 0.08 -26.70 -0.57
N ILE A 377 0.59 -26.99 0.63
CA ILE A 377 1.10 -26.02 1.60
C ILE A 377 2.62 -26.16 1.75
N LEU A 378 3.35 -25.07 1.54
CA LEU A 378 4.75 -24.94 1.97
C LEU A 378 4.80 -24.14 3.28
N ASP A 379 4.99 -24.85 4.39
CA ASP A 379 5.01 -24.29 5.75
C ASP A 379 6.44 -23.95 6.18
N MET A 380 6.73 -22.66 6.33
CA MET A 380 8.00 -22.12 6.82
C MET A 380 7.85 -21.50 8.22
N SER A 381 6.77 -21.75 8.94
CA SER A 381 6.49 -21.19 10.28
C SER A 381 7.54 -21.57 11.34
N ALA A 382 8.27 -22.68 11.14
CA ALA A 382 9.40 -23.10 11.96
C ALA A 382 10.72 -22.36 11.63
N VAL A 383 10.77 -21.63 10.51
CA VAL A 383 11.93 -20.82 10.11
C VAL A 383 11.92 -19.47 10.86
N SER A 384 13.09 -19.08 11.34
CA SER A 384 13.31 -17.88 12.15
C SER A 384 14.39 -16.94 11.62
N ASP A 385 15.10 -17.37 10.57
CA ASP A 385 16.00 -16.52 9.79
C ASP A 385 15.22 -15.74 8.72
N ASP A 386 15.75 -14.59 8.30
CA ASP A 386 15.12 -13.71 7.30
C ASP A 386 15.11 -14.36 5.90
N LEU A 387 13.93 -14.57 5.30
CA LEU A 387 13.78 -15.24 4.00
C LEU A 387 13.58 -14.27 2.84
N THR A 388 14.15 -14.63 1.68
CA THR A 388 13.74 -14.10 0.37
C THR A 388 12.91 -15.16 -0.35
N VAL A 389 11.63 -14.86 -0.58
CA VAL A 389 10.70 -15.73 -1.31
C VAL A 389 10.50 -15.13 -2.71
N ASP A 390 11.06 -15.79 -3.72
CA ASP A 390 11.06 -15.38 -5.12
C ASP A 390 9.91 -16.05 -5.87
N LEU A 391 8.86 -15.28 -6.15
CA LEU A 391 7.63 -15.72 -6.82
C LEU A 391 7.60 -15.31 -8.30
N ARG A 392 8.74 -14.91 -8.88
CA ARG A 392 8.78 -14.33 -10.25
C ARG A 392 8.66 -15.35 -11.40
N ASP A 393 8.38 -16.63 -11.12
CA ASP A 393 8.14 -17.59 -12.20
C ASP A 393 6.76 -17.32 -12.83
N VAL A 394 6.59 -17.66 -14.10
CA VAL A 394 5.35 -17.44 -14.87
C VAL A 394 4.40 -18.63 -14.79
N ASN A 395 4.80 -19.68 -14.08
CA ASN A 395 3.94 -20.79 -13.69
C ASN A 395 3.55 -20.53 -12.23
N GLN A 396 2.25 -20.47 -11.98
CA GLN A 396 1.69 -20.25 -10.64
C GLN A 396 2.17 -21.36 -9.68
N GLY A 397 2.41 -21.01 -8.41
CA GLY A 397 2.88 -21.96 -7.41
C GLY A 397 4.31 -22.49 -7.64
N ALA A 398 5.13 -21.81 -8.46
CA ALA A 398 6.54 -22.13 -8.64
C ALA A 398 7.44 -20.96 -8.22
N GLY A 399 8.52 -21.25 -7.50
CA GLY A 399 9.37 -20.20 -6.94
C GLY A 399 10.60 -20.74 -6.20
N THR A 400 11.27 -19.86 -5.45
CA THR A 400 12.37 -20.28 -4.55
C THR A 400 12.36 -19.52 -3.23
N VAL A 401 12.65 -20.21 -2.14
CA VAL A 401 12.87 -19.64 -0.80
C VAL A 401 14.36 -19.67 -0.46
N SER A 402 14.92 -18.60 0.13
CA SER A 402 16.33 -18.58 0.55
C SER A 402 16.61 -17.66 1.73
N ASP A 403 17.34 -18.15 2.73
CA ASP A 403 17.95 -17.37 3.83
C ASP A 403 19.31 -16.72 3.44
N GLY A 404 19.74 -16.89 2.18
CA GLY A 404 21.04 -16.46 1.65
C GLY A 404 22.20 -17.48 1.79
N ILE A 405 21.97 -18.62 2.41
CA ILE A 405 22.84 -19.80 2.53
C ILE A 405 22.15 -21.04 1.93
N SER A 406 20.96 -21.34 2.45
CA SER A 406 20.00 -22.36 2.02
C SER A 406 19.18 -21.84 0.83
N THR A 407 18.65 -22.72 -0.02
CA THR A 407 17.77 -22.36 -1.15
C THR A 407 16.89 -23.54 -1.55
N ALA A 408 15.59 -23.47 -1.22
CA ALA A 408 14.59 -24.45 -1.63
C ALA A 408 13.92 -23.96 -2.91
N SER A 409 13.86 -24.79 -3.94
CA SER A 409 13.04 -24.54 -5.13
C SER A 409 11.77 -25.37 -5.08
N PHE A 410 10.62 -24.75 -5.35
CA PHE A 410 9.31 -25.39 -5.32
C PHE A 410 8.55 -25.22 -6.64
N GLU A 411 7.66 -26.18 -6.94
CA GLU A 411 6.70 -26.19 -8.06
C GLU A 411 5.43 -26.88 -7.55
N GLY A 412 4.25 -26.28 -7.77
CA GLY A 412 2.96 -26.79 -7.31
C GLY A 412 2.52 -26.34 -5.91
N VAL A 413 2.98 -25.19 -5.39
CA VAL A 413 2.53 -24.66 -4.09
C VAL A 413 1.35 -23.71 -4.27
N GLU A 414 0.17 -24.04 -3.75
CA GLU A 414 -0.97 -23.11 -3.70
C GLU A 414 -0.88 -22.13 -2.51
N HIS A 415 -0.27 -22.53 -1.40
CA HIS A 415 -0.25 -21.73 -0.17
C HIS A 415 1.11 -21.73 0.53
N LEU A 416 1.62 -20.53 0.82
CA LEU A 416 2.88 -20.31 1.54
C LEU A 416 2.58 -19.82 2.97
N ILE A 417 3.15 -20.45 3.99
CA ILE A 417 3.09 -19.95 5.37
C ILE A 417 4.47 -19.43 5.75
N LEU A 418 4.60 -18.13 6.04
CA LEU A 418 5.88 -17.50 6.39
C LEU A 418 6.32 -17.78 7.83
N GLY A 419 7.60 -17.50 8.07
CA GLY A 419 8.26 -17.72 9.35
C GLY A 419 8.05 -16.59 10.36
N SER A 420 8.98 -16.50 11.31
CA SER A 420 9.10 -15.35 12.22
C SER A 420 10.27 -14.41 11.87
N GLY A 421 10.83 -14.59 10.66
CA GLY A 421 11.89 -13.79 10.09
C GLY A 421 11.43 -12.39 9.66
N THR A 422 12.34 -11.64 9.03
CA THR A 422 12.02 -10.40 8.31
C THR A 422 12.03 -10.71 6.81
N ASP A 423 10.89 -11.15 6.29
CA ASP A 423 10.80 -11.82 5.00
C ASP A 423 10.60 -10.84 3.84
N THR A 424 11.01 -11.23 2.63
CA THR A 424 10.89 -10.41 1.41
C THR A 424 10.30 -11.23 0.27
N LEU A 425 9.07 -10.91 -0.13
CA LEU A 425 8.38 -11.47 -1.30
C LEU A 425 8.80 -10.70 -2.55
N VAL A 426 9.34 -11.39 -3.57
CA VAL A 426 9.80 -10.79 -4.82
C VAL A 426 8.84 -11.11 -5.95
N LEU A 427 8.24 -10.09 -6.57
CA LEU A 427 7.17 -10.22 -7.57
C LEU A 427 7.63 -9.77 -8.97
N ALA A 428 6.95 -10.22 -10.03
CA ALA A 428 7.23 -9.81 -11.40
C ALA A 428 5.97 -9.70 -12.28
N ASP A 429 6.09 -9.05 -13.44
CA ASP A 429 4.98 -9.02 -14.40
C ASP A 429 4.61 -10.45 -14.84
N PHE A 430 3.34 -10.82 -14.62
CA PHE A 430 2.72 -12.10 -15.02
C PHE A 430 3.13 -13.35 -14.22
N SER A 431 3.49 -13.23 -12.93
CA SER A 431 3.71 -14.42 -12.08
C SER A 431 2.39 -15.14 -11.77
N GLY A 432 1.34 -14.39 -11.42
CA GLY A 432 -0.02 -14.90 -11.33
C GLY A 432 -0.81 -14.35 -10.16
N ALA A 433 -1.32 -15.26 -9.33
CA ALA A 433 -2.06 -14.95 -8.12
C ALA A 433 -1.56 -15.86 -6.99
N ASP A 434 -0.78 -15.29 -6.07
CA ASP A 434 -0.17 -16.03 -4.98
C ASP A 434 -0.88 -15.76 -3.65
N ALA A 435 -0.83 -16.73 -2.72
CA ALA A 435 -1.43 -16.63 -1.40
C ALA A 435 -0.40 -16.92 -0.31
N VAL A 436 -0.31 -16.01 0.67
CA VAL A 436 0.70 -16.05 1.73
C VAL A 436 0.05 -15.80 3.10
N GLU A 437 0.22 -16.72 4.03
CA GLU A 437 -0.10 -16.58 5.46
C GLU A 437 1.18 -16.22 6.25
N GLY A 438 1.03 -15.66 7.45
CA GLY A 438 2.13 -15.31 8.35
C GLY A 438 2.75 -13.94 8.11
N PHE A 439 2.40 -13.25 7.02
CA PHE A 439 2.97 -11.96 6.64
C PHE A 439 2.75 -10.84 7.70
N ASP A 440 3.83 -10.32 8.28
CA ASP A 440 3.82 -9.28 9.32
C ASP A 440 3.59 -7.87 8.74
N ALA A 441 2.32 -7.56 8.51
CA ALA A 441 1.88 -6.30 7.93
C ALA A 441 2.25 -5.05 8.80
N PRO A 442 2.53 -3.90 8.17
CA PRO A 442 3.04 -2.71 8.85
C PRO A 442 2.03 -2.09 9.83
N THR A 443 2.30 -2.27 11.12
CA THR A 443 1.56 -1.64 12.23
C THR A 443 2.02 -0.20 12.45
N ASP A 444 1.09 0.76 12.45
CA ASP A 444 1.38 2.17 12.76
C ASP A 444 1.71 2.38 14.26
N ASN A 445 2.87 2.99 14.54
CA ASN A 445 3.30 3.33 15.90
C ASN A 445 2.60 4.58 16.48
N GLY A 446 1.81 5.29 15.67
CA GLY A 446 1.11 6.52 16.03
C GLY A 446 2.02 7.76 16.07
N ASP A 447 3.25 7.66 15.53
CA ASP A 447 4.19 8.76 15.34
C ASP A 447 4.61 8.98 13.88
N GLY A 448 3.95 8.30 12.94
CA GLY A 448 4.27 8.32 11.50
C GLY A 448 5.35 7.32 11.09
N SER A 449 5.81 6.46 12.01
CA SER A 449 6.63 5.29 11.69
C SER A 449 5.84 3.99 11.79
N TYR A 450 6.17 3.02 10.95
CA TYR A 450 5.57 1.69 10.94
C TYR A 450 6.53 0.65 11.54
N THR A 451 5.96 -0.36 12.19
CA THR A 451 6.61 -1.61 12.59
C THR A 451 5.86 -2.74 11.92
N GLY A 452 6.47 -3.29 10.89
CA GLY A 452 6.17 -4.58 10.28
C GLY A 452 7.51 -5.09 9.76
N HIS A 453 7.73 -6.39 9.84
CA HIS A 453 8.98 -7.01 9.44
C HIS A 453 9.02 -7.24 7.92
N ASP A 454 7.92 -7.70 7.33
CA ASP A 454 7.95 -8.23 5.97
C ASP A 454 7.80 -7.18 4.86
N GLN A 455 8.38 -7.46 3.71
CA GLN A 455 8.52 -6.51 2.59
C GLN A 455 8.18 -7.14 1.23
N LEU A 456 7.81 -6.29 0.28
CA LEU A 456 7.53 -6.62 -1.11
C LEU A 456 8.59 -5.98 -2.02
N ASP A 457 9.41 -6.78 -2.69
CA ASP A 457 10.24 -6.31 -3.81
C ASP A 457 9.42 -6.32 -5.10
N VAL A 458 8.75 -5.19 -5.33
CA VAL A 458 7.99 -4.89 -6.56
C VAL A 458 8.85 -4.41 -7.73
N SER A 459 10.19 -4.48 -7.66
CA SER A 459 11.07 -3.95 -8.71
C SER A 459 11.00 -4.72 -10.04
N GLY A 460 10.39 -5.91 -10.04
CA GLY A 460 10.06 -6.69 -11.23
C GLY A 460 8.72 -6.32 -11.89
N LEU A 461 7.88 -5.50 -11.26
CA LEU A 461 6.54 -5.13 -11.73
C LEU A 461 6.54 -3.82 -12.53
N THR A 462 5.73 -3.76 -13.59
CA THR A 462 5.51 -2.52 -14.36
C THR A 462 4.03 -2.20 -14.56
N ASN A 463 3.72 -0.92 -14.69
CA ASN A 463 2.37 -0.48 -15.02
C ASN A 463 2.08 -0.55 -16.53
N PHE A 464 0.84 -0.22 -16.93
CA PHE A 464 0.40 -0.36 -18.33
C PHE A 464 1.21 0.48 -19.33
N ASP A 465 1.90 1.53 -18.88
CA ASP A 465 2.80 2.37 -19.69
C ASP A 465 4.28 1.91 -19.63
N SER A 466 4.55 0.76 -18.99
CA SER A 466 5.88 0.16 -18.77
C SER A 466 6.82 0.98 -17.88
N ASN A 467 6.27 1.79 -16.96
CA ASN A 467 7.02 2.37 -15.85
C ASN A 467 7.01 1.41 -14.66
N PRO A 468 7.97 1.50 -13.71
CA PRO A 468 7.92 0.72 -12.47
C PRO A 468 6.62 0.98 -11.69
N VAL A 469 6.09 -0.05 -11.03
CA VAL A 469 4.92 0.08 -10.13
C VAL A 469 5.23 1.00 -8.95
N THR A 470 4.23 1.81 -8.61
CA THR A 470 4.17 2.66 -7.42
C THR A 470 2.95 2.33 -6.57
N THR A 471 2.83 2.93 -5.39
CA THR A 471 1.65 2.82 -4.49
C THR A 471 0.32 3.04 -5.20
N ASP A 472 0.29 3.92 -6.20
CA ASP A 472 -0.93 4.41 -6.84
C ASP A 472 -1.40 3.45 -7.95
N ASP A 473 -0.50 2.59 -8.42
CA ASP A 473 -0.80 1.49 -9.34
C ASP A 473 -1.42 0.27 -8.62
N VAL A 474 -1.40 0.23 -7.28
CA VAL A 474 -1.85 -0.90 -6.46
C VAL A 474 -3.31 -0.75 -6.07
N THR A 475 -4.09 -1.81 -6.29
CA THR A 475 -5.48 -1.91 -5.82
C THR A 475 -5.57 -2.82 -4.61
N VAL A 476 -6.24 -2.36 -3.55
CA VAL A 476 -6.46 -3.15 -2.32
C VAL A 476 -7.91 -3.58 -2.27
N SER A 477 -8.15 -4.87 -2.10
CA SER A 477 -9.50 -5.45 -2.04
C SER A 477 -9.61 -6.56 -0.99
N ASP A 478 -10.82 -7.09 -0.81
CA ASP A 478 -11.18 -8.13 0.15
C ASP A 478 -11.57 -9.39 -0.63
N ASP A 479 -11.00 -10.55 -0.27
CA ASP A 479 -11.29 -11.85 -0.90
C ASP A 479 -12.73 -12.36 -0.62
N GLY A 480 -13.41 -11.76 0.35
CA GLY A 480 -14.70 -12.15 0.87
C GLY A 480 -14.64 -12.89 2.22
N SER A 481 -13.43 -13.25 2.66
CA SER A 481 -13.11 -13.85 3.96
C SER A 481 -12.56 -12.82 4.95
N GLY A 482 -12.17 -11.64 4.47
CA GLY A 482 -11.56 -10.55 5.25
C GLY A 482 -10.05 -10.42 5.07
N ASN A 483 -9.46 -11.14 4.09
CA ASN A 483 -8.04 -11.09 3.75
C ASN A 483 -7.77 -9.95 2.75
N ALA A 484 -6.60 -9.33 2.83
CA ALA A 484 -6.16 -8.29 1.90
C ALA A 484 -5.68 -8.90 0.58
N VAL A 485 -6.25 -8.44 -0.54
CA VAL A 485 -5.80 -8.79 -1.88
C VAL A 485 -5.19 -7.55 -2.53
N LEU A 486 -3.88 -7.57 -2.74
CA LEU A 486 -3.11 -6.56 -3.45
C LEU A 486 -3.08 -6.91 -4.95
N GLY A 487 -3.90 -6.23 -5.74
CA GLY A 487 -3.91 -6.37 -7.19
C GLY A 487 -3.00 -5.33 -7.84
N PHE A 488 -2.03 -5.78 -8.63
CA PHE A 488 -1.09 -4.96 -9.37
C PHE A 488 -1.48 -4.86 -10.87
N PRO A 489 -0.86 -3.96 -11.65
CA PRO A 489 -1.04 -3.94 -13.11
C PRO A 489 -0.56 -5.23 -13.78
N ASN A 490 -0.84 -5.36 -15.09
CA ASN A 490 -0.50 -6.52 -15.91
C ASN A 490 -1.13 -7.88 -15.50
N GLY A 491 -1.84 -7.95 -14.38
CA GLY A 491 -2.62 -9.11 -13.96
C GLY A 491 -2.01 -9.92 -12.81
N GLU A 492 -1.01 -9.36 -12.13
CA GLU A 492 -0.42 -9.90 -10.91
C GLU A 492 -1.31 -9.60 -9.69
N ALA A 493 -1.43 -10.55 -8.75
CA ALA A 493 -2.11 -10.34 -7.48
C ALA A 493 -1.45 -11.13 -6.33
N LEU A 494 -1.43 -10.53 -5.14
CA LEU A 494 -0.97 -11.18 -3.91
C LEU A 494 -2.07 -11.14 -2.85
N THR A 495 -2.42 -12.30 -2.30
CA THR A 495 -3.37 -12.44 -1.19
C THR A 495 -2.61 -12.62 0.11
N LEU A 496 -2.80 -11.69 1.05
CA LEU A 496 -2.21 -11.73 2.38
C LEU A 496 -3.24 -12.30 3.36
N VAL A 497 -3.12 -13.60 3.64
CA VAL A 497 -4.02 -14.35 4.52
C VAL A 497 -3.79 -13.91 5.96
N GLY A 498 -4.87 -13.57 6.67
CA GLY A 498 -4.83 -13.04 8.04
C GLY A 498 -4.61 -11.52 8.15
N VAL A 499 -4.17 -10.84 7.09
CA VAL A 499 -4.02 -9.38 7.04
C VAL A 499 -5.32 -8.73 6.58
N SER A 500 -5.83 -7.74 7.31
CA SER A 500 -7.07 -7.07 6.89
C SER A 500 -6.82 -6.05 5.76
N PRO A 501 -7.74 -5.86 4.79
CA PRO A 501 -7.61 -4.82 3.77
C PRO A 501 -7.37 -3.41 4.34
N SER A 502 -7.86 -3.10 5.54
CA SER A 502 -7.63 -1.80 6.20
C SER A 502 -6.19 -1.57 6.65
N ASP A 503 -5.43 -2.64 6.85
CA ASP A 503 -4.10 -2.58 7.44
C ASP A 503 -3.02 -2.33 6.37
N VAL A 504 -3.41 -2.44 5.10
CA VAL A 504 -2.61 -2.15 3.90
C VAL A 504 -3.32 -1.19 2.92
N ALA A 505 -4.36 -0.45 3.36
CA ALA A 505 -5.22 0.36 2.50
C ALA A 505 -4.64 1.71 2.02
N THR A 506 -3.69 2.29 2.75
CA THR A 506 -3.22 3.67 2.51
C THR A 506 -1.84 3.70 1.84
N THR A 507 -1.55 4.75 1.08
CA THR A 507 -0.24 5.03 0.48
C THR A 507 0.92 4.88 1.47
N ALA A 508 0.73 5.29 2.73
CA ALA A 508 1.75 5.18 3.78
C ALA A 508 1.95 3.74 4.29
N GLN A 509 0.89 2.92 4.37
CA GLN A 509 1.00 1.49 4.67
C GLN A 509 1.63 0.72 3.50
N LEU A 510 1.19 0.98 2.27
CA LEU A 510 1.78 0.38 1.06
C LEU A 510 3.26 0.76 0.91
N ALA A 511 3.63 2.00 1.22
CA ALA A 511 5.03 2.41 1.27
C ALA A 511 5.84 1.71 2.36
N ALA A 512 5.22 1.41 3.51
CA ALA A 512 5.85 0.64 4.58
C ALA A 512 6.08 -0.84 4.20
N LEU A 513 5.26 -1.41 3.31
CA LEU A 513 5.51 -2.71 2.66
C LEU A 513 6.71 -2.71 1.70
N GLY A 514 7.35 -1.55 1.44
CA GLY A 514 8.45 -1.44 0.48
C GLY A 514 8.04 -1.04 -0.95
N ILE A 515 6.74 -0.85 -1.21
CA ILE A 515 6.24 -0.37 -2.50
C ILE A 515 6.67 1.11 -2.68
N PRO A 516 7.33 1.51 -3.77
CA PRO A 516 7.72 2.90 -3.97
C PRO A 516 6.51 3.84 -4.02
N THR A 517 6.52 4.93 -3.26
CA THR A 517 5.54 6.00 -3.47
C THR A 517 5.72 6.62 -4.84
N ALA A 518 4.64 7.15 -5.43
CA ALA A 518 4.81 8.12 -6.50
C ALA A 518 5.66 9.31 -6.02
N SER A 519 6.26 10.01 -6.99
CA SER A 519 7.00 11.22 -6.68
C SER A 519 6.01 12.38 -6.62
N LEU A 520 5.74 12.87 -5.40
CA LEU A 520 5.01 14.12 -5.12
C LEU A 520 5.27 15.14 -6.22
N ASN A 521 4.20 15.49 -6.93
CA ASN A 521 4.25 16.32 -8.12
C ASN A 521 4.01 17.79 -7.76
N GLY A 522 3.66 18.09 -6.50
CA GLY A 522 3.44 19.43 -5.96
C GLY A 522 2.22 20.12 -6.55
N ILE A 523 1.20 19.34 -6.94
CA ILE A 523 -0.11 19.80 -7.40
C ILE A 523 -1.15 18.93 -6.69
N VAL A 524 -2.07 19.56 -5.98
CA VAL A 524 -3.22 18.88 -5.38
C VAL A 524 -4.32 18.74 -6.43
N GLU A 525 -4.62 17.51 -6.86
CA GLU A 525 -5.61 17.20 -7.89
C GLU A 525 -6.90 16.57 -7.30
N GLY A 526 -8.05 17.10 -7.72
CA GLY A 526 -9.39 16.55 -7.48
C GLY A 526 -9.87 15.59 -8.59
N ASP A 527 -11.02 14.94 -8.37
CA ASP A 527 -11.51 13.83 -9.20
C ASP A 527 -12.60 14.21 -10.23
N SER A 528 -13.73 13.51 -10.22
CA SER A 528 -14.91 13.79 -11.07
C SER A 528 -16.22 13.85 -10.27
N SER A 529 -16.11 14.00 -8.96
CA SER A 529 -17.17 14.15 -7.99
C SER A 529 -17.18 15.59 -7.43
N SER A 530 -18.03 15.88 -6.44
CA SER A 530 -18.08 17.21 -5.84
C SER A 530 -17.38 17.20 -4.48
N GLU A 531 -16.23 17.85 -4.40
CA GLU A 531 -15.23 17.68 -3.34
C GLU A 531 -15.07 18.90 -2.43
N LEU A 532 -14.41 18.67 -1.29
CA LEU A 532 -13.91 19.70 -0.39
C LEU A 532 -12.40 19.54 -0.31
N ILE A 533 -11.67 20.44 -0.97
CA ILE A 533 -10.21 20.47 -1.02
C ILE A 533 -9.76 21.56 -0.04
N ASP A 534 -9.34 21.14 1.15
CA ASP A 534 -8.76 21.98 2.20
C ASP A 534 -7.58 21.26 2.90
N ASP A 535 -7.04 21.82 3.98
CA ASP A 535 -5.93 21.28 4.79
C ASP A 535 -6.13 19.84 5.31
N SER A 536 -7.33 19.27 5.13
CA SER A 536 -7.68 17.89 5.48
C SER A 536 -7.91 16.96 4.28
N PHE A 537 -7.71 17.44 3.05
CA PHE A 537 -7.88 16.66 1.83
C PHE A 537 -6.81 15.57 1.67
N THR A 538 -7.24 14.37 1.29
CA THR A 538 -6.37 13.21 1.04
C THR A 538 -6.78 12.43 -0.21
N GLY A 539 -7.52 13.05 -1.12
CA GLY A 539 -7.96 12.44 -2.38
C GLY A 539 -6.91 12.48 -3.49
N ASP A 540 -5.88 13.31 -3.31
CA ASP A 540 -4.76 13.47 -4.24
C ASP A 540 -4.02 12.13 -4.48
N PRO A 541 -3.78 11.72 -5.75
CA PRO A 541 -3.17 10.43 -6.07
C PRO A 541 -1.73 10.30 -5.57
N GLU A 542 -0.87 11.28 -5.90
CA GLU A 542 0.54 11.30 -5.52
C GLU A 542 0.77 11.53 -4.02
N GLY A 543 -0.23 12.09 -3.32
CA GLY A 543 -0.21 12.34 -1.88
C GLY A 543 0.13 13.79 -1.50
N ASP A 544 0.12 14.72 -2.45
CA ASP A 544 0.33 16.15 -2.25
C ASP A 544 -0.79 16.76 -1.37
N ARG A 545 -0.50 17.83 -0.61
CA ARG A 545 -1.38 18.39 0.42
C ARG A 545 -1.42 19.91 0.43
N VAL A 546 -2.63 20.44 0.56
CA VAL A 546 -2.86 21.85 0.87
C VAL A 546 -2.18 22.21 2.20
N ASP A 547 -1.49 23.36 2.26
CA ASP A 547 -0.66 23.81 3.40
C ASP A 547 0.45 22.77 3.79
N GLY A 548 0.88 21.92 2.85
CA GLY A 548 1.65 20.68 3.10
C GLY A 548 3.18 20.77 3.18
N ASP A 549 3.78 21.90 2.81
CA ASP A 549 5.24 22.06 2.58
C ASP A 549 5.81 21.18 1.42
N ASP A 550 4.99 20.71 0.47
CA ASP A 550 5.35 19.74 -0.60
C ASP A 550 5.45 20.30 -2.04
N ALA A 551 5.05 21.56 -2.28
CA ALA A 551 5.14 22.21 -3.59
C ALA A 551 6.54 22.15 -4.28
N ILE A 552 6.56 22.03 -5.63
CA ILE A 552 7.77 21.80 -6.44
C ILE A 552 8.90 22.84 -6.22
N ASP A 553 8.56 24.11 -5.97
CA ASP A 553 9.55 25.18 -5.81
C ASP A 553 9.71 25.64 -4.34
N PRO A 554 10.68 25.08 -3.59
CA PRO A 554 10.98 25.50 -2.21
C PRO A 554 11.59 26.93 -2.10
N ALA A 555 11.50 27.74 -3.15
CA ALA A 555 11.81 29.18 -3.13
C ALA A 555 10.58 30.10 -3.19
N ALA A 556 9.36 29.56 -3.36
CA ALA A 556 8.12 30.32 -3.40
C ALA A 556 7.72 30.80 -1.97
N GLY A 557 7.29 29.85 -1.16
CA GLY A 557 6.90 29.95 0.24
C GLY A 557 6.83 28.52 0.80
N SER A 558 6.58 28.34 2.10
CA SER A 558 6.42 26.98 2.64
C SER A 558 5.04 26.38 2.33
N ASN A 559 4.10 27.17 1.81
CA ASN A 559 2.70 26.79 1.72
C ASN A 559 2.07 27.27 0.39
N ASP A 560 2.88 27.60 -0.61
CA ASP A 560 2.40 28.15 -1.89
C ASP A 560 1.92 27.00 -2.79
N ASP A 561 0.61 26.74 -2.79
CA ASP A 561 0.01 25.53 -3.36
C ASP A 561 -0.41 25.69 -4.83
N ILE A 562 -0.42 24.57 -5.57
CA ILE A 562 -1.04 24.48 -6.90
C ILE A 562 -2.21 23.49 -6.79
N ILE A 563 -3.44 23.95 -7.05
CA ILE A 563 -4.65 23.14 -6.88
C ILE A 563 -5.45 23.08 -8.18
N ARG A 564 -5.87 21.88 -8.58
CA ARG A 564 -6.83 21.64 -9.68
C ARG A 564 -8.05 20.90 -9.13
N ALA A 565 -9.24 21.52 -9.21
CA ALA A 565 -10.46 20.92 -8.66
C ALA A 565 -11.01 19.75 -9.51
N GLY A 566 -10.81 19.77 -10.83
CA GLY A 566 -11.21 18.68 -11.74
C GLY A 566 -12.62 18.85 -12.32
N TYR A 567 -13.46 17.81 -12.24
CA TYR A 567 -14.87 17.91 -12.66
C TYR A 567 -15.80 17.79 -11.46
N GLY A 568 -16.55 18.84 -11.14
CA GLY A 568 -17.41 18.75 -9.97
C GLY A 568 -18.33 19.94 -9.74
N ASN A 569 -18.36 20.34 -8.48
CA ASN A 569 -19.08 21.47 -7.91
C ASN A 569 -18.38 21.74 -6.58
N ASP A 570 -17.14 22.18 -6.67
CA ASP A 570 -16.09 21.91 -5.70
C ASP A 570 -15.91 23.07 -4.73
N THR A 571 -15.34 22.77 -3.57
CA THR A 571 -15.03 23.80 -2.57
C THR A 571 -13.56 23.74 -2.24
N VAL A 572 -12.78 24.69 -2.75
CA VAL A 572 -11.34 24.81 -2.50
C VAL A 572 -11.08 25.87 -1.43
N ARG A 573 -10.17 25.58 -0.49
CA ARG A 573 -9.56 26.56 0.42
C ARG A 573 -8.06 26.32 0.46
N ALA A 574 -7.26 27.22 -0.12
CA ALA A 574 -5.81 27.03 -0.20
C ALA A 574 -5.10 27.43 1.11
N GLY A 575 -5.42 28.60 1.69
CA GLY A 575 -5.17 28.91 3.10
C GLY A 575 -4.10 29.98 3.35
N LEU A 576 -2.84 29.59 3.42
CA LEU A 576 -1.69 30.48 3.61
C LEU A 576 -0.70 30.24 2.47
N GLY A 577 -0.28 31.24 1.72
CA GLY A 577 0.63 31.02 0.59
C GLY A 577 0.28 31.96 -0.55
N ASP A 578 1.17 32.13 -1.53
CA ASP A 578 0.82 32.77 -2.80
C ASP A 578 0.27 31.68 -3.75
N ASP A 579 -1.03 31.36 -3.64
CA ASP A 579 -1.61 30.10 -4.14
C ASP A 579 -2.08 30.15 -5.61
N SER A 580 -2.20 29.00 -6.27
CA SER A 580 -2.65 28.88 -7.67
C SER A 580 -3.78 27.85 -7.82
N ILE A 581 -5.03 28.32 -7.91
CA ILE A 581 -6.24 27.50 -7.95
C ILE A 581 -6.90 27.54 -9.34
N ASP A 582 -7.19 26.37 -9.92
CA ASP A 582 -8.02 26.21 -11.12
C ASP A 582 -9.24 25.32 -10.81
N GLY A 583 -10.45 25.86 -10.99
CA GLY A 583 -11.71 25.14 -10.80
C GLY A 583 -12.05 24.15 -11.93
N GLU A 584 -11.44 24.31 -13.12
CA GLU A 584 -11.69 23.50 -14.32
C GLU A 584 -13.17 23.40 -14.78
N PHE A 585 -13.99 22.50 -14.22
CA PHE A 585 -15.36 22.21 -14.69
C PHE A 585 -16.38 22.01 -13.54
N GLY A 586 -17.05 23.06 -13.10
CA GLY A 586 -18.18 22.95 -12.16
C GLY A 586 -18.98 24.24 -12.00
N ASP A 587 -19.85 24.31 -10.99
CA ASP A 587 -20.16 25.62 -10.38
C ASP A 587 -19.43 25.64 -9.04
N ASP A 588 -18.23 26.21 -9.02
CA ASP A 588 -17.22 25.95 -7.98
C ASP A 588 -17.10 27.10 -6.95
N SER A 589 -16.44 26.83 -5.83
CA SER A 589 -16.29 27.75 -4.70
C SER A 589 -14.83 27.80 -4.25
N LEU A 590 -14.08 28.76 -4.77
CA LEU A 590 -12.63 28.90 -4.58
C LEU A 590 -12.33 30.02 -3.56
N ASP A 591 -11.52 29.73 -2.55
CA ASP A 591 -11.07 30.66 -1.49
C ASP A 591 -9.53 30.57 -1.41
N GLY A 592 -8.82 31.63 -1.84
CA GLY A 592 -7.35 31.70 -1.79
C GLY A 592 -6.88 31.77 -0.35
N GLY A 593 -7.04 32.93 0.28
CA GLY A 593 -7.01 33.09 1.72
C GLY A 593 -6.03 34.15 2.19
N SER A 594 -4.72 33.90 2.08
CA SER A 594 -3.68 34.78 2.63
C SER A 594 -2.32 34.67 1.92
N GLY A 595 -2.29 35.09 0.68
CA GLY A 595 -1.11 35.59 -0.03
C GLY A 595 -1.55 36.30 -1.30
N ASN A 596 -0.71 36.34 -2.34
CA ASN A 596 -1.05 36.93 -3.63
C ASN A 596 -1.57 35.84 -4.57
N ASP A 597 -2.86 35.55 -4.47
CA ASP A 597 -3.41 34.29 -4.97
C ASP A 597 -3.85 34.42 -6.44
N THR A 598 -3.79 33.33 -7.20
CA THR A 598 -4.25 33.23 -8.59
C THR A 598 -5.43 32.27 -8.69
N LEU A 599 -6.62 32.79 -8.94
CA LEU A 599 -7.87 32.02 -9.00
C LEU A 599 -8.43 32.01 -10.44
N THR A 600 -8.65 30.82 -10.98
CA THR A 600 -9.35 30.60 -12.27
C THR A 600 -10.63 29.81 -12.01
N GLY A 601 -11.79 30.38 -12.36
CA GLY A 601 -13.09 29.71 -12.17
C GLY A 601 -13.25 28.46 -13.04
N GLY A 602 -12.95 28.59 -14.34
CA GLY A 602 -13.10 27.50 -15.30
C GLY A 602 -14.42 27.56 -16.04
N LEU A 603 -15.17 26.45 -16.05
CA LEU A 603 -16.39 26.25 -16.85
C LEU A 603 -17.66 26.04 -16.01
N GLY A 604 -18.18 27.13 -15.43
CA GLY A 604 -19.58 27.23 -15.02
C GLY A 604 -19.90 28.53 -14.30
N ALA A 605 -20.63 28.46 -13.19
CA ALA A 605 -21.07 29.64 -12.43
C ALA A 605 -20.35 29.77 -11.08
N ASP A 606 -19.07 30.12 -11.16
CA ASP A 606 -18.12 29.99 -10.04
C ASP A 606 -18.18 31.14 -9.04
N THR A 607 -17.79 30.86 -7.80
CA THR A 607 -17.64 31.84 -6.72
C THR A 607 -16.18 31.88 -6.27
N MET A 608 -15.52 33.02 -6.45
CA MET A 608 -14.09 33.20 -6.11
C MET A 608 -13.91 34.25 -5.02
N LEU A 609 -13.06 33.96 -4.05
CA LEU A 609 -12.62 34.85 -2.96
C LEU A 609 -11.08 34.88 -2.95
N GLY A 610 -10.49 36.06 -3.09
CA GLY A 610 -9.02 36.24 -2.99
C GLY A 610 -8.59 36.19 -1.54
N GLY A 611 -8.80 37.29 -0.81
CA GLY A 611 -8.74 37.30 0.66
C GLY A 611 -7.81 38.37 1.23
N ILE A 612 -6.52 38.06 1.38
CA ILE A 612 -5.50 38.99 1.91
C ILE A 612 -4.19 38.91 1.09
N GLY A 613 -4.16 39.60 -0.03
CA GLY A 613 -2.94 39.96 -0.75
C GLY A 613 -3.28 40.76 -2.00
N ASN A 614 -2.54 40.61 -3.09
CA ASN A 614 -2.88 41.27 -4.35
C ASN A 614 -3.22 40.19 -5.38
N ASP A 615 -4.50 39.94 -5.54
CA ASP A 615 -4.97 38.68 -6.10
C ASP A 615 -5.24 38.80 -7.61
N VAL A 616 -5.21 37.66 -8.32
CA VAL A 616 -5.33 37.56 -9.77
C VAL A 616 -6.47 36.63 -10.13
N PHE A 617 -7.56 37.19 -10.65
CA PHE A 617 -8.75 36.43 -11.05
C PHE A 617 -8.83 36.30 -12.58
N ASN A 618 -9.01 35.07 -13.05
CA ASN A 618 -9.43 34.77 -14.42
C ASN A 618 -10.88 34.27 -14.41
N ILE A 619 -11.80 35.10 -14.90
CA ILE A 619 -13.26 34.93 -14.74
C ILE A 619 -13.97 34.63 -16.07
N SER A 620 -14.95 33.75 -16.01
CA SER A 620 -15.78 33.24 -17.10
C SER A 620 -17.18 33.90 -17.14
N SER A 621 -18.17 33.29 -17.82
CA SER A 621 -19.56 33.75 -17.85
C SER A 621 -20.46 33.00 -16.87
N GLY A 622 -20.80 33.69 -15.79
CA GLY A 622 -21.64 33.18 -14.70
C GLY A 622 -21.04 33.51 -13.33
N ASP A 623 -19.73 33.69 -13.32
CA ASP A 623 -18.87 33.87 -12.16
C ASP A 623 -19.21 35.10 -11.28
N SER A 624 -18.86 34.96 -10.00
CA SER A 624 -18.87 36.01 -9.00
C SER A 624 -17.52 36.02 -8.25
N ALA A 625 -16.65 36.98 -8.53
CA ALA A 625 -15.36 37.13 -7.84
C ALA A 625 -15.36 38.31 -6.85
N MET A 626 -14.71 38.15 -5.71
CA MET A 626 -14.46 39.21 -4.72
C MET A 626 -12.96 39.23 -4.38
N GLY A 627 -12.28 40.35 -4.61
CA GLY A 627 -10.85 40.52 -4.34
C GLY A 627 -10.56 40.48 -2.84
N GLY A 628 -10.96 41.53 -2.15
CA GLY A 628 -11.02 41.59 -0.69
C GLY A 628 -10.10 42.66 -0.11
N LYS A 629 -8.78 42.39 -0.07
CA LYS A 629 -7.80 43.26 0.59
C LYS A 629 -6.47 43.36 -0.15
N GLY A 630 -6.48 44.07 -1.27
CA GLY A 630 -5.30 44.19 -2.11
C GLY A 630 -5.22 45.46 -2.95
N ASP A 631 -4.31 45.40 -3.92
CA ASP A 631 -4.50 45.97 -5.25
C ASP A 631 -4.82 44.81 -6.21
N ASP A 632 -6.07 44.37 -6.28
CA ASP A 632 -6.50 43.14 -6.93
C ASP A 632 -6.69 43.30 -8.45
N SER A 633 -6.64 42.20 -9.19
CA SER A 633 -6.65 42.21 -10.66
C SER A 633 -7.60 41.18 -11.28
N PHE A 634 -8.51 41.66 -12.13
CA PHE A 634 -9.56 40.86 -12.74
C PHE A 634 -9.42 40.84 -14.27
N THR A 635 -9.34 39.64 -14.84
CA THR A 635 -9.30 39.41 -16.30
C THR A 635 -10.46 38.52 -16.71
N VAL A 636 -11.18 38.90 -17.77
CA VAL A 636 -12.25 38.07 -18.33
C VAL A 636 -11.69 37.19 -19.45
N ASP A 637 -11.97 35.88 -19.39
CA ASP A 637 -11.67 34.94 -20.46
C ASP A 637 -12.60 35.19 -21.67
N ASP A 638 -12.01 35.61 -22.80
CA ASP A 638 -12.75 35.91 -24.04
C ASP A 638 -13.27 34.64 -24.76
N SER A 639 -12.78 33.44 -24.39
CA SER A 639 -13.11 32.16 -25.00
C SER A 639 -14.27 31.43 -24.34
N LEU A 640 -14.49 31.66 -23.04
CA LEU A 640 -15.56 31.06 -22.23
C LEU A 640 -16.82 31.93 -22.11
N ARG A 641 -16.92 32.99 -22.92
CA ARG A 641 -18.07 33.91 -22.93
C ARG A 641 -19.27 33.41 -23.74
N ASP A 642 -20.40 33.21 -23.07
CA ASP A 642 -21.62 32.62 -23.66
C ASP A 642 -22.83 33.58 -23.74
N GLY A 643 -22.83 34.67 -22.97
CA GLY A 643 -23.85 35.71 -22.96
C GLY A 643 -24.55 35.94 -21.62
N ASP A 644 -24.24 35.18 -20.57
CA ASP A 644 -24.78 35.41 -19.22
C ASP A 644 -24.09 36.61 -18.50
N HIS A 645 -24.48 36.85 -17.24
CA HIS A 645 -24.02 37.97 -16.42
C HIS A 645 -23.09 37.49 -15.32
N PHE A 646 -21.97 38.19 -15.14
CA PHE A 646 -20.96 37.92 -14.13
C PHE A 646 -20.73 39.17 -13.27
N HIS A 647 -20.19 38.98 -12.06
CA HIS A 647 -20.02 40.04 -11.06
C HIS A 647 -18.59 40.05 -10.50
N ILE A 648 -18.02 41.24 -10.37
CA ILE A 648 -16.83 41.47 -9.54
C ILE A 648 -17.06 42.59 -8.53
N ASP A 649 -16.41 42.45 -7.40
CA ASP A 649 -16.25 43.46 -6.35
C ASP A 649 -14.76 43.47 -5.98
N GLY A 650 -14.07 44.61 -6.12
CA GLY A 650 -12.64 44.71 -5.83
C GLY A 650 -12.39 44.61 -4.34
N GLY A 651 -12.57 45.72 -3.64
CA GLY A 651 -12.37 45.83 -2.22
C GLY A 651 -12.38 47.28 -1.77
N VAL A 652 -12.14 47.53 -0.48
CA VAL A 652 -11.99 48.90 0.08
C VAL A 652 -10.94 48.98 1.20
N GLU A 653 -10.14 47.92 1.38
CA GLU A 653 -9.21 47.77 2.51
C GLU A 653 -7.81 47.39 2.01
N TYR A 654 -6.79 48.17 2.43
CA TYR A 654 -5.35 47.95 2.18
C TYR A 654 -4.78 48.32 0.80
N GLU A 655 -5.60 48.82 -0.14
CA GLU A 655 -5.13 49.35 -1.43
C GLU A 655 -3.99 50.38 -1.32
N THR A 656 -3.12 50.37 -2.34
CA THR A 656 -2.09 51.38 -2.60
C THR A 656 -2.28 52.07 -3.95
N ASN A 657 -2.73 51.33 -4.97
CA ASN A 657 -3.00 51.78 -6.34
C ASN A 657 -4.47 51.57 -6.76
N GLY A 658 -5.22 50.73 -6.06
CA GLY A 658 -6.62 50.41 -6.33
C GLY A 658 -6.78 49.29 -7.37
N ASP A 659 -7.93 48.66 -7.35
CA ASP A 659 -8.20 47.41 -8.05
C ASP A 659 -8.33 47.63 -9.56
N THR A 660 -8.01 46.59 -10.34
CA THR A 660 -7.81 46.71 -11.79
C THR A 660 -8.61 45.70 -12.60
N LEU A 661 -9.54 46.19 -13.43
CA LEU A 661 -10.29 45.39 -14.40
C LEU A 661 -9.69 45.50 -15.81
N TYR A 662 -9.23 44.36 -16.33
CA TYR A 662 -8.74 44.17 -17.69
C TYR A 662 -9.88 43.78 -18.63
N VAL A 663 -10.48 44.80 -19.28
CA VAL A 663 -11.55 44.57 -20.27
C VAL A 663 -10.95 44.17 -21.62
N ASN A 664 -10.88 42.85 -21.86
CA ASN A 664 -10.74 42.27 -23.20
C ASN A 664 -12.04 42.48 -24.01
N GLY A 665 -12.13 41.97 -25.24
CA GLY A 665 -13.34 42.09 -26.06
C GLY A 665 -13.69 43.53 -26.57
N PRO A 666 -14.55 43.64 -27.62
CA PRO A 666 -14.97 44.92 -28.14
C PRO A 666 -16.15 45.43 -27.32
N ALA A 667 -15.86 45.96 -26.13
CA ALA A 667 -16.85 46.28 -25.11
C ALA A 667 -17.28 47.76 -25.09
N THR A 668 -18.45 48.01 -24.50
CA THR A 668 -18.93 49.33 -24.03
C THR A 668 -18.86 49.37 -22.51
N ILE A 669 -18.11 50.32 -21.95
CA ILE A 669 -17.98 50.49 -20.48
C ILE A 669 -18.90 51.64 -20.04
N ASN A 670 -19.81 51.34 -19.11
CA ASN A 670 -20.84 52.22 -18.58
C ASN A 670 -20.68 52.40 -17.06
N TYR A 671 -19.93 53.40 -16.62
CA TYR A 671 -19.82 53.77 -15.19
C TYR A 671 -21.13 54.32 -14.63
N ASP A 672 -21.38 54.12 -13.33
CA ASP A 672 -22.49 54.78 -12.64
C ASP A 672 -22.28 56.32 -12.65
N PRO A 673 -23.32 57.15 -12.88
CA PRO A 673 -23.17 58.60 -12.85
C PRO A 673 -22.91 59.21 -11.46
N SER A 674 -23.01 58.43 -10.39
CA SER A 674 -22.85 58.82 -9.00
C SER A 674 -21.63 58.22 -8.30
N ASP A 675 -21.01 57.22 -8.92
CA ASP A 675 -19.84 56.51 -8.45
C ASP A 675 -18.97 56.08 -9.65
N HIS A 676 -17.67 56.35 -9.59
CA HIS A 676 -16.74 56.06 -10.67
C HIS A 676 -16.07 54.69 -10.54
N GLU A 677 -16.14 54.08 -9.35
CA GLU A 677 -15.58 52.76 -9.05
C GLU A 677 -16.60 51.63 -9.34
N THR A 678 -17.87 51.97 -9.56
CA THR A 678 -18.95 51.04 -9.97
C THR A 678 -19.39 51.23 -11.43
N GLY A 679 -19.72 50.14 -12.14
CA GLY A 679 -20.28 50.21 -13.49
C GLY A 679 -20.63 48.87 -14.13
N THR A 680 -20.88 48.90 -15.44
CA THR A 680 -21.04 47.69 -16.26
C THR A 680 -20.15 47.69 -17.50
N VAL A 681 -19.79 46.49 -17.95
CA VAL A 681 -19.12 46.25 -19.23
C VAL A 681 -20.04 45.39 -20.09
N GLU A 682 -20.45 45.92 -21.25
CA GLU A 682 -21.37 45.26 -22.20
C GLU A 682 -20.60 44.85 -23.46
N TRP A 683 -20.58 43.57 -23.79
CA TRP A 683 -19.93 43.03 -25.01
C TRP A 683 -20.92 42.81 -26.18
N MET A 684 -20.38 42.61 -27.38
CA MET A 684 -21.19 42.50 -28.61
C MET A 684 -21.93 41.15 -28.79
N ASP A 685 -21.62 40.14 -27.99
CA ASP A 685 -22.33 38.85 -27.95
C ASP A 685 -23.61 38.91 -27.11
N GLY A 686 -23.62 39.75 -26.07
CA GLY A 686 -24.73 39.92 -25.13
C GLY A 686 -24.28 39.91 -23.66
N SER A 687 -23.06 39.44 -23.38
CA SER A 687 -22.49 39.29 -22.03
C SER A 687 -22.42 40.64 -21.31
N VAL A 688 -22.70 40.64 -19.99
CA VAL A 688 -22.62 41.84 -19.14
C VAL A 688 -21.90 41.54 -17.83
N LEU A 689 -20.75 42.18 -17.63
CA LEU A 689 -20.07 42.22 -16.33
C LEU A 689 -20.59 43.39 -15.51
N HIS A 690 -20.91 43.14 -14.26
CA HIS A 690 -21.17 44.15 -13.23
C HIS A 690 -19.95 44.29 -12.31
N PHE A 691 -19.30 45.45 -12.28
CA PHE A 691 -18.18 45.73 -11.39
C PHE A 691 -18.55 46.77 -10.33
N ALA A 692 -18.05 46.58 -9.11
CA ALA A 692 -18.12 47.51 -7.99
C ALA A 692 -16.72 47.66 -7.35
N GLU A 693 -16.46 48.82 -6.74
CA GLU A 693 -15.19 49.16 -6.09
C GLU A 693 -13.95 48.80 -6.96
N ILE A 694 -13.89 49.29 -8.22
CA ILE A 694 -12.74 49.15 -9.14
C ILE A 694 -12.22 50.52 -9.58
N GLU A 695 -11.02 50.92 -9.14
CA GLU A 695 -10.40 52.20 -9.49
C GLU A 695 -9.89 52.26 -10.94
N ASN A 696 -9.41 51.13 -11.48
CA ASN A 696 -8.63 51.07 -12.71
C ASN A 696 -9.25 50.15 -13.78
N VAL A 697 -10.21 50.65 -14.56
CA VAL A 697 -10.71 49.92 -15.76
C VAL A 697 -9.92 50.29 -17.01
N ILE A 698 -9.31 49.31 -17.67
CA ILE A 698 -8.21 49.54 -18.61
C ILE A 698 -8.62 49.41 -20.10
N HIS A 699 -8.31 50.45 -20.90
CA HIS A 699 -8.65 50.60 -22.33
C HIS A 699 -7.58 51.49 -23.10
N VAL A 700 -7.78 52.00 -24.35
CA VAL A 700 -6.96 51.53 -25.55
C VAL A 700 -6.55 52.51 -26.76
N PRO A 701 -5.43 52.27 -27.56
CA PRO A 701 -4.78 53.13 -28.59
C PRO A 701 -4.52 52.56 -29.99
N CYS A 702 -4.13 53.45 -30.91
CA CYS A 702 -3.99 53.22 -32.35
C CYS A 702 -3.45 54.43 -33.13
N PHE A 703 -3.14 54.20 -34.42
CA PHE A 703 -3.18 55.26 -35.45
C PHE A 703 -4.62 55.70 -35.74
N THR A 704 -4.83 56.91 -36.26
CA THR A 704 -6.14 57.25 -36.85
C THR A 704 -6.26 56.78 -38.31
N LYS A 705 -7.48 56.48 -38.76
CA LYS A 705 -7.76 55.90 -40.09
C LYS A 705 -7.13 56.60 -41.30
N ASN A 706 -6.85 57.89 -41.19
CA ASN A 706 -6.35 58.73 -42.28
C ASN A 706 -4.82 58.86 -42.30
N SER A 707 -4.12 58.37 -41.26
CA SER A 707 -2.65 58.42 -41.22
C SER A 707 -2.06 57.60 -42.34
N LEU A 708 -1.11 58.15 -43.08
CA LEU A 708 -0.51 57.46 -44.21
C LEU A 708 0.70 56.64 -43.77
N ILE A 709 0.54 55.33 -43.87
CA ILE A 709 1.58 54.34 -43.59
C ILE A 709 2.36 54.08 -44.87
N LYS A 710 3.68 54.01 -44.76
CA LYS A 710 4.56 53.84 -45.91
C LYS A 710 4.68 52.36 -46.28
N THR A 711 4.22 51.98 -47.46
CA THR A 711 4.22 50.59 -47.96
C THR A 711 4.98 50.45 -49.27
N LEU A 712 5.21 49.21 -49.71
CA LEU A 712 5.75 48.92 -51.04
C LEU A 712 4.81 49.40 -52.16
N ARG A 713 3.52 49.59 -51.88
CA ARG A 713 2.51 50.17 -52.79
C ARG A 713 2.54 51.70 -52.84
N GLY A 714 3.36 52.35 -51.99
CA GLY A 714 3.38 53.79 -51.75
C GLY A 714 2.85 54.15 -50.36
N GLU A 715 2.55 55.42 -50.13
CA GLU A 715 1.83 55.86 -48.93
C GLU A 715 0.36 55.42 -49.01
N VAL A 716 -0.11 54.64 -48.04
CA VAL A 716 -1.45 54.04 -47.99
C VAL A 716 -2.13 54.46 -46.67
N PRO A 717 -3.42 54.87 -46.67
CA PRO A 717 -4.12 55.17 -45.42
C PRO A 717 -4.17 53.96 -44.49
N ALA A 718 -4.02 54.17 -43.18
CA ALA A 718 -4.03 53.09 -42.19
C ALA A 718 -5.25 52.16 -42.35
N CYS A 719 -6.45 52.68 -42.60
CA CYS A 719 -7.65 51.87 -42.80
C CYS A 719 -7.68 51.03 -44.09
N GLU A 720 -6.73 51.21 -45.01
CA GLU A 720 -6.55 50.43 -46.24
C GLU A 720 -5.42 49.38 -46.14
N ILE A 721 -4.70 49.32 -45.01
CA ILE A 721 -3.71 48.26 -44.71
C ILE A 721 -4.44 46.94 -44.47
N ARG A 722 -3.91 45.85 -45.03
CA ARG A 722 -4.43 44.48 -44.87
C ARG A 722 -3.30 43.52 -44.51
N ALA A 723 -3.64 42.37 -43.92
CA ALA A 723 -2.69 41.29 -43.73
C ALA A 723 -2.03 40.91 -45.08
N GLY A 724 -0.71 40.73 -45.07
CA GLY A 724 0.14 40.53 -46.25
C GLY A 724 0.63 41.82 -46.94
N ASP A 725 0.21 43.03 -46.53
CA ASP A 725 0.81 44.27 -47.02
C ASP A 725 2.25 44.43 -46.50
N LEU A 726 3.17 44.84 -47.37
CA LEU A 726 4.56 45.12 -47.03
C LEU A 726 4.73 46.58 -46.60
N VAL A 727 4.86 46.83 -45.30
CA VAL A 727 5.09 48.14 -44.68
C VAL A 727 6.59 48.38 -44.50
N LEU A 728 7.03 49.63 -44.67
CA LEU A 728 8.42 50.03 -44.39
C LEU A 728 8.63 50.21 -42.88
N THR A 729 9.53 49.43 -42.34
CA THR A 729 10.08 49.52 -40.99
C THR A 729 11.49 50.12 -41.02
N ARG A 730 11.97 50.60 -39.87
CA ARG A 730 13.26 51.29 -39.72
C ARG A 730 14.42 50.31 -39.68
N ASP A 731 14.26 49.21 -38.94
CA ASP A 731 15.33 48.27 -38.62
C ASP A 731 15.43 47.15 -39.67
N ASP A 732 14.31 46.53 -40.08
CA ASP A 732 14.29 45.34 -40.97
C ASP A 732 13.74 45.58 -42.39
N GLY A 733 13.49 46.82 -42.79
CA GLY A 733 13.08 47.16 -44.17
C GLY A 733 11.60 46.89 -44.45
N PHE A 734 11.26 46.16 -45.52
CA PHE A 734 9.84 45.94 -45.86
C PHE A 734 9.32 44.64 -45.25
N GLN A 735 8.50 44.74 -44.21
CA GLN A 735 7.97 43.61 -43.45
C GLN A 735 6.46 43.38 -43.72
N PRO A 736 5.99 42.11 -43.72
CA PRO A 736 4.59 41.79 -43.95
C PRO A 736 3.75 42.05 -42.70
N VAL A 737 2.62 42.74 -42.88
CA VAL A 737 1.61 42.87 -41.83
C VAL A 737 0.95 41.51 -41.60
N ASN A 738 1.01 40.98 -40.39
CA ASN A 738 0.37 39.72 -40.03
C ASN A 738 -1.12 39.90 -39.74
N TRP A 739 -1.49 41.02 -39.13
CA TRP A 739 -2.84 41.32 -38.69
C TRP A 739 -3.12 42.83 -38.78
N ALA A 740 -4.37 43.23 -39.06
CA ALA A 740 -4.80 44.64 -39.05
C ALA A 740 -6.28 44.78 -38.71
N GLY A 741 -6.64 45.76 -37.87
CA GLY A 741 -8.01 46.00 -37.40
C GLY A 741 -8.34 47.49 -37.26
N SER A 742 -9.64 47.81 -37.15
CA SER A 742 -10.11 49.20 -36.95
C SER A 742 -11.31 49.30 -35.99
N ARG A 743 -11.27 50.24 -35.03
CA ARG A 743 -12.37 50.55 -34.10
C ARG A 743 -12.79 52.02 -34.25
N GLN A 744 -14.07 52.33 -34.07
CA GLN A 744 -14.60 53.70 -34.17
C GLN A 744 -15.22 54.12 -32.83
N LEU A 745 -14.77 55.25 -32.29
CA LEU A 745 -15.33 55.88 -31.09
C LEU A 745 -16.21 57.06 -31.47
N GLY A 746 -17.35 57.19 -30.79
CA GLY A 746 -18.35 58.24 -30.95
C GLY A 746 -18.28 59.33 -29.88
N ARG A 747 -19.20 60.30 -30.00
CA ARG A 747 -19.23 61.50 -29.16
C ARG A 747 -19.47 61.20 -27.67
N THR A 748 -20.25 60.16 -27.36
CA THR A 748 -20.57 59.78 -25.98
C THR A 748 -19.34 59.21 -25.29
N GLU A 749 -18.65 58.26 -25.92
CA GLU A 749 -17.43 57.61 -25.40
C GLU A 749 -16.28 58.61 -25.20
N LEU A 750 -16.13 59.59 -26.11
CA LEU A 750 -15.10 60.65 -25.99
C LEU A 750 -15.44 61.74 -24.96
N LEU A 751 -16.65 61.71 -24.40
CA LEU A 751 -17.08 62.54 -23.28
C LEU A 751 -16.96 61.81 -21.94
N SER A 752 -17.25 60.50 -21.88
CA SER A 752 -17.02 59.67 -20.68
C SER A 752 -15.54 59.40 -20.44
N ASN A 753 -14.77 59.14 -21.50
CA ASN A 753 -13.33 58.83 -21.42
C ASN A 753 -12.47 59.91 -22.11
N PRO A 754 -12.20 61.07 -21.47
CA PRO A 754 -11.33 62.11 -21.99
C PRO A 754 -9.89 61.64 -22.29
N THR A 755 -9.45 60.60 -21.59
CA THR A 755 -8.15 59.93 -21.71
C THR A 755 -7.95 59.24 -23.05
N LEU A 756 -9.00 58.93 -23.82
CA LEU A 756 -8.92 58.29 -25.14
C LEU A 756 -8.93 59.30 -26.31
N ARG A 757 -8.93 60.61 -26.02
CA ARG A 757 -8.97 61.65 -27.06
C ARG A 757 -7.65 61.71 -27.84
N PRO A 758 -7.70 61.72 -29.18
CA PRO A 758 -6.50 61.62 -30.00
C PRO A 758 -5.57 62.81 -29.82
N VAL A 759 -4.27 62.55 -29.90
CA VAL A 759 -3.21 63.56 -29.91
C VAL A 759 -2.86 63.93 -31.35
N LEU A 760 -2.92 65.22 -31.66
CA LEU A 760 -2.42 65.81 -32.90
C LEU A 760 -0.96 66.23 -32.70
N ILE A 761 -0.09 65.72 -33.55
CA ILE A 761 1.30 66.16 -33.71
C ILE A 761 1.38 66.91 -35.04
N ARG A 762 1.49 68.24 -35.00
CA ARG A 762 1.56 69.07 -36.22
C ARG A 762 2.84 68.82 -37.00
N LYS A 763 2.80 69.08 -38.30
CA LYS A 763 3.96 69.02 -39.20
C LYS A 763 5.19 69.71 -38.60
N GLY A 764 6.29 68.97 -38.43
CA GLY A 764 7.56 69.49 -37.93
C GLY A 764 7.68 69.67 -36.41
N ALA A 765 6.66 69.30 -35.62
CA ALA A 765 6.66 69.50 -34.17
C ALA A 765 7.68 68.63 -33.40
N LEU A 766 8.19 67.53 -33.99
CA LEU A 766 9.16 66.63 -33.36
C LEU A 766 10.62 66.95 -33.70
N GLY A 767 10.88 68.05 -34.42
CA GLY A 767 12.22 68.42 -34.92
C GLY A 767 12.46 67.99 -36.37
N ASP A 768 13.50 68.56 -37.00
CA ASP A 768 13.98 68.24 -38.36
C ASP A 768 12.93 68.11 -39.49
N HIS A 769 11.81 68.82 -39.37
CA HIS A 769 10.63 68.79 -40.26
C HIS A 769 9.77 67.51 -40.17
N ILE A 770 9.90 66.74 -39.09
CA ILE A 770 9.15 65.53 -38.75
C ILE A 770 8.00 65.87 -37.78
N PRO A 771 6.78 65.32 -37.94
CA PRO A 771 6.28 64.57 -39.10
C PRO A 771 6.18 65.44 -40.37
N ASP A 772 6.14 64.79 -41.54
CA ASP A 772 6.04 65.47 -42.85
C ASP A 772 4.67 66.14 -43.08
N ARG A 773 3.67 65.76 -42.30
CA ARG A 773 2.32 66.35 -42.26
C ARG A 773 1.76 66.19 -40.85
N ASP A 774 0.58 66.74 -40.60
CA ASP A 774 -0.11 66.57 -39.32
C ASP A 774 -0.44 65.07 -39.10
N LEU A 775 0.12 64.49 -38.05
CA LEU A 775 -0.09 63.11 -37.61
C LEU A 775 -1.09 63.09 -36.45
N ILE A 776 -2.05 62.17 -36.47
CA ILE A 776 -3.02 62.01 -35.40
C ILE A 776 -3.02 60.54 -34.94
N VAL A 777 -2.71 60.35 -33.67
CA VAL A 777 -2.58 59.05 -32.99
C VAL A 777 -3.36 59.09 -31.67
N SER A 778 -3.53 57.96 -31.02
CA SER A 778 -4.05 57.89 -29.66
C SER A 778 -3.01 58.34 -28.61
N PRO A 779 -3.42 58.48 -27.33
CA PRO A 779 -2.56 59.05 -26.28
C PRO A 779 -1.26 58.31 -25.93
N GLN A 780 -1.23 56.99 -25.69
CA GLN A 780 0.05 56.31 -25.40
C GLN A 780 0.77 55.78 -26.64
N HIS A 781 0.39 56.22 -27.85
CA HIS A 781 1.09 55.84 -29.07
C HIS A 781 2.56 56.31 -29.01
N ARG A 782 3.52 55.37 -28.99
CA ARG A 782 4.95 55.69 -28.85
C ARG A 782 5.57 56.23 -30.13
N MET A 783 6.01 57.49 -30.06
CA MET A 783 6.74 58.20 -31.11
C MET A 783 8.24 58.05 -30.90
N LEU A 784 9.00 57.79 -31.96
CA LEU A 784 10.46 57.71 -31.90
C LEU A 784 11.06 59.12 -31.93
N ILE A 785 11.84 59.46 -30.91
CA ILE A 785 12.62 60.70 -30.82
C ILE A 785 14.11 60.37 -30.99
N SER A 786 14.79 61.15 -31.82
CA SER A 786 16.22 61.04 -32.12
C SER A 786 16.83 62.44 -32.10
N ASP A 787 17.57 62.77 -31.04
CA ASP A 787 18.25 64.06 -30.84
C ASP A 787 19.62 63.78 -30.19
N ALA A 788 20.65 64.57 -30.48
CA ALA A 788 21.93 64.51 -29.76
C ALA A 788 21.78 64.71 -28.23
N LYS A 789 20.64 65.26 -27.78
CA LYS A 789 20.26 65.28 -26.37
C LYS A 789 19.85 63.92 -25.79
N THR A 790 19.18 63.04 -26.54
CA THR A 790 18.73 61.75 -25.98
C THR A 790 19.91 60.87 -25.62
N GLU A 791 20.95 60.88 -26.46
CA GLU A 791 22.24 60.21 -26.19
C GLU A 791 22.88 60.77 -24.90
N LEU A 792 22.92 62.10 -24.76
CA LEU A 792 23.57 62.77 -23.63
C LEU A 792 22.88 62.54 -22.27
N TRP A 793 21.55 62.46 -22.25
CA TRP A 793 20.76 62.37 -21.01
C TRP A 793 20.35 60.95 -20.64
N PHE A 794 20.10 60.08 -21.64
CA PHE A 794 19.55 58.72 -21.44
C PHE A 794 20.45 57.62 -22.03
N GLY A 795 21.65 57.96 -22.52
CA GLY A 795 22.63 56.99 -23.03
C GLY A 795 22.27 56.33 -24.36
N ASN A 796 21.20 56.78 -25.03
CA ASN A 796 20.65 56.17 -26.24
C ASN A 796 20.37 57.23 -27.32
N GLU A 797 20.87 57.04 -28.53
CA GLU A 797 20.65 57.96 -29.68
C GLU A 797 19.16 58.05 -30.10
N GLU A 798 18.36 57.03 -29.76
CA GLU A 798 16.93 56.95 -30.07
C GLU A 798 16.14 56.47 -28.84
N VAL A 799 15.02 57.13 -28.54
CA VAL A 799 14.11 56.79 -27.43
C VAL A 799 12.66 56.88 -27.89
N PHE A 800 11.76 56.12 -27.26
CA PHE A 800 10.32 56.27 -27.46
C PHE A 800 9.71 57.24 -26.45
N VAL A 801 8.71 58.00 -26.91
CA VAL A 801 7.92 58.89 -26.06
C VAL A 801 6.42 58.74 -26.40
N PRO A 802 5.55 58.46 -25.42
CA PRO A 802 4.10 58.47 -25.61
C PRO A 802 3.59 59.82 -26.13
N ALA A 803 2.67 59.81 -27.10
CA ALA A 803 2.17 61.03 -27.75
C ALA A 803 1.59 62.04 -26.74
N ILE A 804 0.94 61.59 -25.67
CA ILE A 804 0.39 62.43 -24.61
C ILE A 804 1.49 63.17 -23.82
N HIS A 805 2.66 62.56 -23.61
CA HIS A 805 3.80 63.20 -22.96
C HIS A 805 4.47 64.26 -23.85
N LEU A 806 4.33 64.17 -25.17
CA LEU A 806 4.81 65.17 -26.12
C LEU A 806 3.98 66.46 -26.16
N THR A 807 2.85 66.54 -25.44
CA THR A 807 2.01 67.76 -25.36
C THR A 807 2.71 68.98 -24.73
N CYS A 808 3.91 68.80 -24.15
CA CYS A 808 4.79 69.89 -23.76
C CYS A 808 5.45 70.63 -24.94
N LEU A 809 5.40 70.08 -26.16
CA LEU A 809 6.00 70.66 -27.37
C LEU A 809 5.07 71.62 -28.09
N ASP A 810 5.61 72.75 -28.54
CA ASP A 810 4.93 73.73 -29.41
C ASP A 810 4.50 73.06 -30.72
N GLY A 811 3.22 72.69 -30.81
CA GLY A 811 2.64 72.03 -31.98
C GLY A 811 2.02 70.65 -31.72
N VAL A 812 2.12 70.13 -30.51
CA VAL A 812 1.42 68.89 -30.08
C VAL A 812 0.24 69.25 -29.18
N GLU A 813 -0.95 68.74 -29.46
CA GLU A 813 -2.16 69.02 -28.67
C GLU A 813 -3.16 67.86 -28.67
N GLN A 814 -3.86 67.63 -27.56
CA GLN A 814 -4.96 66.65 -27.50
C GLN A 814 -6.24 67.26 -28.07
N LEU A 815 -6.92 66.55 -28.97
CA LEU A 815 -8.07 67.05 -29.73
C LEU A 815 -9.42 66.75 -29.05
N GLY A 816 -10.24 67.78 -28.89
CA GLY A 816 -11.68 67.61 -28.65
C GLY A 816 -12.42 67.30 -29.96
N THR A 817 -12.67 66.02 -30.25
CA THR A 817 -13.42 65.57 -31.44
C THR A 817 -14.75 64.91 -31.07
N ASP A 818 -15.74 64.99 -31.97
CA ASP A 818 -17.05 64.34 -31.84
C ASP A 818 -17.02 62.84 -32.25
N ALA A 819 -15.96 62.39 -32.91
CA ALA A 819 -15.70 60.98 -33.23
C ALA A 819 -14.24 60.79 -33.66
N VAL A 820 -13.70 59.59 -33.49
CA VAL A 820 -12.41 59.16 -34.05
C VAL A 820 -12.51 57.72 -34.55
N THR A 821 -11.75 57.38 -35.60
CA THR A 821 -11.58 55.97 -36.02
C THR A 821 -10.12 55.63 -35.86
N TYR A 822 -9.87 54.63 -35.03
CA TYR A 822 -8.59 54.10 -34.65
C TYR A 822 -8.30 52.80 -35.43
N VAL A 823 -7.03 52.59 -35.78
CA VAL A 823 -6.51 51.47 -36.58
C VAL A 823 -5.16 51.02 -36.02
N HIS A 824 -4.99 49.71 -35.84
CA HIS A 824 -3.71 49.08 -35.49
C HIS A 824 -3.39 47.98 -36.48
N PHE A 825 -2.11 47.64 -36.59
CA PHE A 825 -1.61 46.55 -37.42
C PHE A 825 -0.28 46.05 -36.85
N MET A 826 -0.04 44.74 -36.98
CA MET A 826 1.08 44.04 -36.36
C MET A 826 1.93 43.30 -37.40
N PHE A 827 3.14 42.94 -36.99
CA PHE A 827 4.12 42.17 -37.76
C PHE A 827 4.40 40.83 -37.06
N GLU A 828 5.39 40.08 -37.54
CA GLU A 828 5.88 38.87 -36.86
C GLU A 828 6.81 39.19 -35.67
N GLN A 829 7.46 40.37 -35.71
CA GLN A 829 8.37 40.86 -34.67
C GLN A 829 8.07 42.32 -34.35
N HIS A 830 8.58 42.82 -33.22
CA HIS A 830 8.55 44.26 -32.91
C HIS A 830 9.22 45.06 -34.03
N GLN A 831 8.57 46.15 -34.47
CA GLN A 831 9.04 46.97 -35.59
C GLN A 831 8.79 48.47 -35.33
N VAL A 832 9.59 49.31 -35.98
CA VAL A 832 9.41 50.78 -35.99
C VAL A 832 8.94 51.22 -37.36
N VAL A 833 7.69 51.67 -37.48
CA VAL A 833 7.03 51.99 -38.76
C VAL A 833 7.03 53.49 -39.05
N GLN A 834 6.99 53.86 -40.34
CA GLN A 834 6.85 55.25 -40.75
C GLN A 834 5.39 55.62 -41.06
N GLY A 835 4.79 56.43 -40.18
CA GLY A 835 3.47 57.03 -40.33
C GLY A 835 3.57 58.55 -40.53
N ASP A 836 2.99 59.08 -41.60
CA ASP A 836 2.94 60.52 -41.92
C ASP A 836 4.31 61.25 -41.93
N GLY A 837 5.40 60.48 -42.09
CA GLY A 837 6.80 60.94 -42.08
C GLY A 837 7.53 60.78 -40.74
N ALA A 838 6.81 60.63 -39.63
CA ALA A 838 7.40 60.28 -38.34
C ALA A 838 7.60 58.77 -38.20
N TRP A 839 8.59 58.40 -37.39
CA TRP A 839 8.81 57.04 -36.96
C TRP A 839 8.08 56.81 -35.64
N SER A 840 7.33 55.73 -35.55
CA SER A 840 6.59 55.34 -34.35
C SER A 840 6.64 53.83 -34.21
N GLU A 841 6.46 53.36 -33.00
CA GLU A 841 6.38 51.93 -32.72
C GLU A 841 5.16 51.30 -33.41
N SER A 842 5.30 50.06 -33.91
CA SER A 842 4.18 49.13 -34.08
C SER A 842 4.28 48.07 -32.99
N PHE A 843 3.48 48.23 -31.93
CA PHE A 843 3.47 47.34 -30.78
C PHE A 843 2.90 45.97 -31.16
N GLN A 844 3.55 44.92 -30.65
CA GLN A 844 3.13 43.52 -30.72
C GLN A 844 3.19 42.96 -29.29
N PRO A 845 2.13 42.31 -28.78
CA PRO A 845 2.17 41.66 -27.48
C PRO A 845 3.16 40.47 -27.50
N GLY A 846 3.87 40.28 -26.40
CA GLY A 846 4.93 39.29 -26.19
C GLY A 846 5.74 39.59 -24.93
N ASP A 847 6.38 38.58 -24.34
CA ASP A 847 6.77 38.61 -22.92
C ASP A 847 8.17 39.14 -22.61
N LEU A 848 8.31 40.47 -22.70
CA LEU A 848 9.34 41.19 -21.96
C LEU A 848 8.75 42.46 -21.32
N SER A 849 8.13 42.30 -20.14
CA SER A 849 7.66 43.43 -19.33
C SER A 849 7.56 43.23 -17.80
N LEU A 850 8.11 42.14 -17.24
CA LEU A 850 8.17 41.95 -15.78
C LEU A 850 9.51 42.40 -15.15
N LEU A 851 10.30 43.21 -15.87
CA LEU A 851 11.39 43.98 -15.29
C LEU A 851 11.27 45.47 -15.69
N SER A 852 10.89 46.28 -14.70
CA SER A 852 10.78 47.75 -14.70
C SER A 852 9.64 48.43 -15.49
N MET A 853 8.47 48.51 -14.83
CA MET A 853 7.49 49.62 -14.77
C MET A 853 6.92 50.32 -16.03
N ASP A 854 5.63 50.67 -15.87
CA ASP A 854 4.71 51.41 -16.76
C ASP A 854 4.29 50.66 -18.05
N HIS A 855 3.12 50.04 -17.96
CA HIS A 855 2.53 49.25 -19.04
C HIS A 855 1.17 49.74 -19.52
N ALA A 856 0.87 51.02 -19.31
CA ALA A 856 -0.31 51.73 -19.80
C ALA A 856 -0.48 51.74 -21.35
N GLN A 857 0.32 50.98 -22.11
CA GLN A 857 0.26 50.82 -23.57
C GLN A 857 -0.02 49.38 -24.04
N ARG A 858 0.33 48.32 -23.28
CA ARG A 858 -0.08 46.93 -23.60
C ARG A 858 -1.55 46.73 -23.25
N ASN A 859 -1.85 47.09 -22.00
CA ASN A 859 -3.13 47.44 -21.40
C ASN A 859 -3.99 48.34 -22.29
N GLU A 860 -3.31 49.12 -23.11
CA GLU A 860 -3.94 49.92 -24.11
C GLU A 860 -4.11 49.06 -25.41
N ILE A 861 -3.13 48.38 -26.01
CA ILE A 861 -3.31 47.73 -27.33
C ILE A 861 -4.40 46.64 -27.40
N VAL A 862 -4.53 45.79 -26.38
CA VAL A 862 -5.37 44.56 -26.35
C VAL A 862 -6.87 44.76 -26.62
N ALA A 863 -7.49 45.88 -26.25
CA ALA A 863 -8.97 46.02 -26.32
C ALA A 863 -9.52 47.15 -27.20
N LEU A 864 -8.65 47.87 -27.93
CA LEU A 864 -9.08 48.32 -29.26
C LEU A 864 -9.19 47.09 -30.16
N PHE A 865 -8.39 46.03 -29.92
CA PHE A 865 -8.32 44.81 -30.74
C PHE A 865 -8.15 43.49 -29.96
N PRO A 866 -9.26 42.90 -29.50
CA PRO A 866 -9.30 41.71 -28.63
C PRO A 866 -8.78 40.41 -29.24
N ALA A 867 -8.91 40.25 -30.56
CA ALA A 867 -8.50 39.06 -31.31
C ALA A 867 -6.95 38.95 -31.44
N LEU A 868 -6.25 39.42 -30.42
CA LEU A 868 -4.80 39.46 -30.26
C LEU A 868 -4.32 38.66 -29.03
N ASN A 869 -5.23 38.19 -28.17
CA ASN A 869 -4.90 37.32 -27.02
C ASN A 869 -4.48 35.90 -27.47
N ASP A 870 -5.02 35.36 -28.57
CA ASP A 870 -4.72 34.01 -29.08
C ASP A 870 -3.28 33.78 -29.61
N PHE A 871 -2.37 34.77 -29.52
CA PHE A 871 -1.03 34.68 -30.11
C PHE A 871 0.01 34.10 -29.13
N SER A 872 0.04 32.77 -29.04
CA SER A 872 1.03 31.87 -28.40
C SER A 872 2.23 32.50 -27.65
N ALA A 873 2.36 32.18 -26.36
CA ALA A 873 3.36 32.70 -25.42
C ALA A 873 4.84 32.31 -25.71
N ASP A 874 5.12 31.34 -26.60
CA ASP A 874 6.45 30.73 -26.78
C ASP A 874 7.59 31.63 -27.33
N LYS A 875 7.39 32.95 -27.49
CA LYS A 875 8.36 33.83 -28.16
C LYS A 875 8.61 35.16 -27.45
N ILE A 876 9.80 35.24 -26.87
CA ILE A 876 10.39 36.43 -26.26
C ILE A 876 10.73 37.48 -27.33
N TYR A 877 10.14 38.68 -27.25
CA TYR A 877 10.45 39.82 -28.15
C TYR A 877 10.88 41.06 -27.35
N PRO A 878 12.17 41.47 -27.38
CA PRO A 878 12.62 42.66 -26.68
C PRO A 878 12.14 43.95 -27.37
N ALA A 879 11.77 44.96 -26.57
CA ALA A 879 11.42 46.29 -27.08
C ALA A 879 12.60 46.93 -27.82
N ALA A 880 12.38 47.44 -29.04
CA ALA A 880 13.48 47.90 -29.90
C ALA A 880 14.29 49.08 -29.33
N ARG A 881 13.71 49.95 -28.49
CA ARG A 881 14.34 51.13 -27.87
C ARG A 881 13.69 51.42 -26.50
N PRO A 882 14.40 52.06 -25.55
CA PRO A 882 13.82 52.44 -24.25
C PRO A 882 12.76 53.55 -24.37
N THR A 883 11.79 53.54 -23.46
CA THR A 883 10.68 54.51 -23.40
C THR A 883 10.89 55.52 -22.28
N LEU A 884 10.54 56.79 -22.50
CA LEU A 884 10.61 57.85 -21.48
C LEU A 884 9.25 58.09 -20.79
N SER A 885 9.30 58.23 -19.46
CA SER A 885 8.17 58.71 -18.66
C SER A 885 7.83 60.18 -18.92
N ALA A 886 6.68 60.64 -18.42
CA ALA A 886 6.28 62.06 -18.47
C ALA A 886 7.33 63.02 -17.88
N LYS A 887 7.99 62.60 -16.78
CA LYS A 887 9.01 63.40 -16.09
C LYS A 887 10.29 63.51 -16.94
N GLU A 888 10.72 62.40 -17.54
CA GLU A 888 11.93 62.36 -18.38
C GLU A 888 11.73 63.08 -19.71
N THR A 889 10.54 62.96 -20.31
CA THR A 889 10.13 63.74 -21.48
C THR A 889 10.21 65.24 -21.21
N THR A 890 9.78 65.67 -20.02
CA THR A 890 9.90 67.07 -19.58
C THR A 890 11.37 67.50 -19.44
N VAL A 891 12.27 66.62 -18.98
CA VAL A 891 13.72 66.90 -18.88
C VAL A 891 14.39 67.00 -20.26
N LEU A 892 13.90 66.26 -21.26
CA LEU A 892 14.46 66.27 -22.62
C LEU A 892 14.12 67.58 -23.38
N PHE A 893 12.92 68.11 -23.17
CA PHE A 893 12.35 69.21 -23.95
C PHE A 893 12.13 70.53 -23.20
N GLY A 894 12.19 70.56 -21.86
CA GLY A 894 11.90 71.72 -21.00
C GLY A 894 13.11 72.52 -20.49
#